data_AF-A0A5P8K5M8-F1
#
_entry.id   AF-A0A5P8K5M8-F1
#
_cell.length_a   1.000
_cell.length_b   1.000
_cell.length_c   1.000
_cell.angle_alpha   90.00
_cell.angle_beta   90.00
_cell.angle_gamma   90.00
#
_symmetry.space_group_name_H-M   'P 1'
#
loop_
_entity.id
_entity.type
_entity.pdbx_description
1 polymer ?
#
loop_
_entity_poly.entity_id
_entity_poly.type
_entity_poly.pdbx_seq_one_letter_code
_entity_poly.pdbx_strand_id
1 'polypeptide(L)'
;MTPMGRPPHPLRQFVLKMHSRCDLACDHCYVFEHADQSWQGRPIVTSNDVLRDTAERIAEHARTHALDTVHVVLHGGEPLLAGRIRLRRAAEELNAALDGVCALDLRIHTNAVTLDERFLELFDEFDIKVGVSLDGDKAANDLHRRYANGRSSHDRVLRGIALLSRPQYRHLFAGILCTIDVRNDPVAVYDALAELAPPRVDFLLPHATWDEPPPRPADDTDGTAYARWLLAVHDRWTADGRPMDVRVFDSILRTLRGDSSLTESLGLAPADLAVIETDGTFEQADSLKTAFDGAPVTGMDVRNNTLDEVAAHPGLVARQQGLDGLAEECRGCPVVRSCGGGLYAHRYRTGSEFRNPSVYCSDLLRLITDIRDRHMADQSVQPALADHHLDELATGLGAGATTSLLDHHQLALGRELLGLVWHETPHTRLGESAWKTLTVLDSTAPESVDRVLSHPYVRPWALRSLRGDAEAAETAMRGVAEIAAAAALRAGLTETVVVPVHDGMLRLPTLGVLAVGDTAEQAEVRADADGFTVRAGGQTYEVPWKEPKVPAWQGSRRFELDGWAVALEDTDPWRDCHGHPAHPRLTEVEAEAWRADLTAAWAWIRRELPQYAAGIAAGLRVVTPLLPSADGSDISSAARDAFGAVAIARPATPEALALLLVHEFQHVKLGAVLDLTDLYDPSCEQLFYAPWRPDPRPLEGLLQGTYAHLAVIEFWFARRRSAVGDDARTAEVQFSRWRDQTAEAVATLAESGALTPSGQRFVAGMRETVRAMMTAQVGADVLGEARRAAEEHRLAWQAR
;
A
#
# COMPACT_ATOMS: atom_id res chain seq x y z
N MET A 1 -8.66 -28.12 -26.91
CA MET A 1 -8.93 -28.36 -25.47
C MET A 1 -7.59 -28.44 -24.76
N THR A 2 -7.38 -27.66 -23.70
CA THR A 2 -6.15 -27.75 -22.89
C THR A 2 -6.07 -29.09 -22.14
N PRO A 3 -4.91 -29.48 -21.55
CA PRO A 3 -4.79 -30.69 -20.74
C PRO A 3 -5.81 -30.80 -19.59
N MET A 4 -6.50 -29.69 -19.24
CA MET A 4 -7.56 -29.60 -18.24
C MET A 4 -8.96 -29.36 -18.83
N GLY A 5 -9.16 -29.51 -20.13
CA GLY A 5 -10.45 -29.36 -20.79
C GLY A 5 -10.98 -27.91 -20.89
N ARG A 6 -10.15 -26.89 -20.62
CA ARG A 6 -10.53 -25.47 -20.77
C ARG A 6 -10.41 -25.03 -22.24
N PRO A 7 -11.25 -24.09 -22.72
CA PRO A 7 -11.03 -23.44 -24.00
C PRO A 7 -9.76 -22.56 -23.94
N PRO A 8 -9.01 -22.43 -25.05
CA PRO A 8 -7.88 -21.48 -25.12
C PRO A 8 -8.34 -20.05 -24.85
N HIS A 9 -7.44 -19.23 -24.29
CA HIS A 9 -7.70 -17.79 -24.16
C HIS A 9 -7.65 -17.10 -25.54
N PRO A 10 -8.57 -16.18 -25.82
CA PRO A 10 -8.57 -15.42 -27.07
C PRO A 10 -7.28 -14.60 -27.23
N LEU A 11 -6.74 -14.57 -28.44
CA LEU A 11 -5.62 -13.70 -28.80
C LEU A 11 -6.06 -12.24 -28.88
N ARG A 12 -5.28 -11.34 -28.29
CA ARG A 12 -5.55 -9.89 -28.27
C ARG A 12 -4.36 -9.07 -28.75
N GLN A 13 -3.19 -9.67 -28.83
CA GLN A 13 -1.95 -9.01 -29.25
C GLN A 13 -1.40 -9.64 -30.53
N PHE A 14 -1.06 -8.80 -31.50
CA PHE A 14 -0.58 -9.23 -32.80
C PHE A 14 0.68 -8.47 -33.19
N VAL A 15 1.76 -9.19 -33.46
CA VAL A 15 3.00 -8.60 -33.99
C VAL A 15 3.04 -8.86 -35.49
N LEU A 16 2.86 -7.81 -36.29
CA LEU A 16 2.80 -7.89 -37.75
C LEU A 16 4.14 -7.48 -38.35
N LYS A 17 4.82 -8.40 -39.02
CA LYS A 17 6.12 -8.17 -39.66
C LYS A 17 5.93 -7.43 -40.99
N MET A 18 6.34 -6.17 -41.02
CA MET A 18 6.30 -5.32 -42.20
C MET A 18 7.49 -5.55 -43.13
N HIS A 19 8.66 -5.83 -42.54
CA HIS A 19 9.92 -6.04 -43.24
C HIS A 19 10.72 -7.16 -42.55
N SER A 20 11.45 -7.98 -43.30
CA SER A 20 12.23 -9.10 -42.73
C SER A 20 13.74 -8.87 -42.68
N ARG A 21 14.19 -7.65 -43.00
CA ARG A 21 15.61 -7.22 -42.94
C ARG A 21 15.75 -5.94 -42.11
N CYS A 22 16.94 -5.68 -41.60
CA CYS A 22 17.26 -4.48 -40.82
C CYS A 22 18.41 -3.70 -41.47
N ASP A 23 18.47 -2.39 -41.24
CA ASP A 23 19.58 -1.52 -41.64
C ASP A 23 20.70 -1.45 -40.58
N LEU A 24 20.47 -2.04 -39.40
CA LEU A 24 21.47 -2.30 -38.36
C LEU A 24 21.83 -3.80 -38.31
N ALA A 25 23.02 -4.08 -37.78
CA ALA A 25 23.57 -5.43 -37.60
C ALA A 25 23.86 -5.65 -36.12
N CYS A 26 22.81 -5.67 -35.29
CA CYS A 26 22.95 -5.88 -33.85
C CYS A 26 23.31 -7.34 -33.57
N ASP A 27 24.44 -7.58 -32.92
CA ASP A 27 24.99 -8.91 -32.59
C ASP A 27 24.15 -9.69 -31.55
N HIS A 28 23.36 -8.99 -30.74
CA HIS A 28 22.40 -9.59 -29.80
C HIS A 28 20.99 -9.78 -30.38
N CYS A 29 20.80 -9.61 -31.69
CA CYS A 29 19.46 -9.67 -32.29
C CYS A 29 18.97 -11.12 -32.38
N TYR A 30 18.00 -11.47 -31.54
CA TYR A 30 17.42 -12.81 -31.51
C TYR A 30 16.76 -13.27 -32.83
N VAL A 31 16.48 -12.34 -33.76
CA VAL A 31 15.94 -12.67 -35.08
C VAL A 31 17.05 -13.10 -36.05
N PHE A 32 18.22 -12.47 -35.97
CA PHE A 32 19.29 -12.65 -36.97
C PHE A 32 20.43 -13.54 -36.49
N GLU A 33 20.68 -13.58 -35.18
CA GLU A 33 21.91 -14.16 -34.60
C GLU A 33 21.66 -15.41 -33.73
N HIS A 34 20.41 -15.73 -33.41
CA HIS A 34 20.06 -16.88 -32.57
C HIS A 34 19.70 -18.13 -33.40
N ALA A 35 19.31 -19.21 -32.71
CA ALA A 35 19.13 -20.54 -33.27
C ALA A 35 18.21 -20.61 -34.50
N ASP A 36 17.09 -19.89 -34.50
CA ASP A 36 16.18 -19.85 -35.66
C ASP A 36 16.68 -18.89 -36.75
N GLN A 37 16.85 -19.43 -37.95
CA GLN A 37 17.33 -18.68 -39.12
C GLN A 37 16.27 -18.54 -40.22
N SER A 38 15.00 -18.80 -39.87
CA SER A 38 13.86 -18.80 -40.80
C SER A 38 13.68 -17.47 -41.56
N TRP A 39 14.12 -16.35 -40.98
CA TRP A 39 14.07 -15.01 -41.59
C TRP A 39 14.73 -14.96 -42.97
N GLN A 40 15.75 -15.79 -43.23
CA GLN A 40 16.50 -15.81 -44.49
C GLN A 40 15.59 -16.17 -45.67
N GLY A 41 14.64 -17.08 -45.46
CA GLY A 41 13.69 -17.56 -46.47
C GLY A 41 12.43 -16.71 -46.62
N ARG A 42 12.18 -15.76 -45.72
CA ARG A 42 10.96 -14.93 -45.73
C ARG A 42 11.03 -13.84 -46.81
N PRO A 43 9.88 -13.45 -47.40
CA PRO A 43 9.80 -12.25 -48.25
C PRO A 43 10.37 -11.02 -47.55
N ILE A 44 10.99 -10.11 -48.31
CA ILE A 44 11.60 -8.91 -47.72
C ILE A 44 10.54 -7.98 -47.13
N VAL A 45 9.39 -7.84 -47.81
CA VAL A 45 8.31 -6.91 -47.45
C VAL A 45 6.97 -7.65 -47.51
N THR A 46 6.07 -7.34 -46.58
CA THR A 46 4.71 -7.87 -46.59
C THR A 46 3.88 -7.39 -47.80
N SER A 47 3.06 -8.29 -48.35
CA SER A 47 2.22 -8.01 -49.54
C SER A 47 0.86 -7.40 -49.17
N ASN A 48 0.19 -6.72 -50.12
CA ASN A 48 -1.14 -6.14 -49.85
C ASN A 48 -2.18 -7.22 -49.54
N ASP A 49 -2.08 -8.39 -50.17
CA ASP A 49 -2.99 -9.50 -49.89
C ASP A 49 -2.79 -10.00 -48.46
N VAL A 50 -1.54 -10.17 -48.01
CA VAL A 50 -1.26 -10.56 -46.62
C VAL A 50 -1.81 -9.53 -45.63
N LEU A 51 -1.66 -8.22 -45.90
CA LEU A 51 -2.19 -7.16 -45.03
C LEU A 51 -3.72 -7.23 -44.89
N ARG A 52 -4.42 -7.36 -46.03
CA ARG A 52 -5.89 -7.50 -46.05
C ARG A 52 -6.33 -8.76 -45.31
N ASP A 53 -5.75 -9.92 -45.67
CA ASP A 53 -6.10 -11.21 -45.08
C ASP A 53 -5.82 -11.19 -43.56
N THR A 54 -4.73 -10.56 -43.11
CA THR A 54 -4.42 -10.37 -41.68
C THR A 54 -5.49 -9.56 -40.96
N ALA A 55 -5.85 -8.39 -41.52
CA ALA A 55 -6.84 -7.51 -40.92
C ALA A 55 -8.21 -8.19 -40.81
N GLU A 56 -8.62 -8.92 -41.84
CA GLU A 56 -9.86 -9.72 -41.84
C GLU A 56 -9.85 -10.80 -40.75
N ARG A 57 -8.73 -11.53 -40.58
CA ARG A 57 -8.61 -12.55 -39.52
C ARG A 57 -8.66 -11.98 -38.12
N ILE A 58 -7.99 -10.84 -37.87
CA ILE A 58 -8.05 -10.15 -36.58
C ILE A 58 -9.50 -9.70 -36.30
N ALA A 59 -10.19 -9.12 -37.28
CA ALA A 59 -11.57 -8.67 -37.13
C ALA A 59 -12.58 -9.82 -36.97
N GLU A 60 -12.36 -10.96 -37.63
CA GLU A 60 -13.12 -12.19 -37.41
C GLU A 60 -12.99 -12.64 -35.95
N HIS A 61 -11.76 -12.77 -35.46
CA HIS A 61 -11.47 -13.19 -34.09
C HIS A 61 -12.03 -12.24 -33.04
N ALA A 62 -11.85 -10.93 -33.25
CA ALA A 62 -12.36 -9.90 -32.36
C ALA A 62 -13.89 -9.93 -32.25
N ARG A 63 -14.60 -10.15 -33.36
CA ARG A 63 -16.07 -10.33 -33.34
C ARG A 63 -16.48 -11.61 -32.61
N THR A 64 -15.83 -12.73 -32.90
CA THR A 64 -16.16 -14.03 -32.29
C THR A 64 -16.05 -13.98 -30.77
N HIS A 65 -15.05 -13.29 -30.23
CA HIS A 65 -14.81 -13.18 -28.79
C HIS A 65 -15.29 -11.89 -28.15
N ALA A 66 -15.97 -11.03 -28.90
CA ALA A 66 -16.42 -9.70 -28.46
C ALA A 66 -15.31 -8.92 -27.73
N LEU A 67 -14.12 -8.84 -28.34
CA LEU A 67 -12.99 -8.14 -27.74
C LEU A 67 -13.24 -6.62 -27.77
N ASP A 68 -13.02 -5.94 -26.64
CA ASP A 68 -13.15 -4.47 -26.61
C ASP A 68 -12.01 -3.75 -27.36
N THR A 69 -10.83 -4.36 -27.39
CA THR A 69 -9.62 -3.78 -27.97
C THR A 69 -8.68 -4.87 -28.45
N VAL A 70 -8.04 -4.64 -29.59
CA VAL A 70 -6.90 -5.41 -30.09
C VAL A 70 -5.66 -4.53 -30.19
N HIS A 71 -4.51 -5.11 -29.85
CA HIS A 71 -3.21 -4.44 -29.91
C HIS A 71 -2.42 -4.99 -31.08
N VAL A 72 -2.07 -4.13 -32.04
CA VAL A 72 -1.27 -4.51 -33.20
C VAL A 72 0.03 -3.74 -33.19
N VAL A 73 1.15 -4.46 -33.21
CA VAL A 73 2.50 -3.88 -33.30
C VAL A 73 3.07 -4.16 -34.68
N LEU A 74 3.22 -3.11 -35.48
CA LEU A 74 4.00 -3.13 -36.71
C LEU A 74 5.48 -3.30 -36.34
N HIS A 75 6.09 -4.38 -36.83
CA HIS A 75 7.43 -4.82 -36.44
C HIS A 75 8.18 -5.38 -37.65
N GLY A 76 9.33 -6.00 -37.39
CA GLY A 76 10.07 -6.88 -38.30
C GLY A 76 11.31 -6.20 -38.83
N GLY A 77 12.45 -6.92 -38.81
CA GLY A 77 13.79 -6.36 -38.99
C GLY A 77 13.86 -4.91 -38.53
N GLU A 78 13.82 -3.98 -39.49
CA GLU A 78 13.38 -2.60 -39.26
C GLU A 78 12.09 -2.27 -40.07
N PRO A 79 10.93 -2.01 -39.44
CA PRO A 79 9.66 -1.83 -40.16
C PRO A 79 9.60 -0.56 -41.00
N LEU A 80 10.35 0.50 -40.66
CA LEU A 80 10.36 1.73 -41.47
C LEU A 80 10.91 1.48 -42.90
N LEU A 81 11.69 0.42 -43.11
CA LEU A 81 12.18 0.02 -44.43
C LEU A 81 11.07 -0.45 -45.37
N ALA A 82 9.91 -0.86 -44.85
CA ALA A 82 8.74 -1.16 -45.69
C ALA A 82 8.20 0.10 -46.42
N GLY A 83 8.53 1.29 -45.91
CA GLY A 83 8.17 2.58 -46.47
C GLY A 83 6.74 3.03 -46.16
N ARG A 84 6.52 4.35 -46.20
CA ARG A 84 5.26 5.00 -45.81
C ARG A 84 4.02 4.47 -46.54
N ILE A 85 4.14 4.13 -47.83
CA ILE A 85 3.00 3.59 -48.61
C ILE A 85 2.51 2.27 -48.02
N ARG A 86 3.43 1.40 -47.60
CA ARG A 86 3.10 0.09 -47.05
C ARG A 86 2.55 0.20 -45.62
N LEU A 87 3.17 1.04 -44.79
CA LEU A 87 2.68 1.31 -43.43
C LEU A 87 1.28 1.94 -43.45
N ARG A 88 1.03 2.89 -44.35
CA ARG A 88 -0.31 3.45 -44.59
C ARG A 88 -1.30 2.35 -44.96
N ARG A 89 -0.93 1.48 -45.92
CA ARG A 89 -1.83 0.39 -46.33
C ARG A 89 -2.17 -0.53 -45.16
N ALA A 90 -1.20 -0.88 -44.30
CA ALA A 90 -1.46 -1.69 -43.13
C ALA A 90 -2.45 -1.00 -42.17
N ALA A 91 -2.25 0.29 -41.90
CA ALA A 91 -3.15 1.06 -41.05
C ALA A 91 -4.57 1.18 -41.63
N GLU A 92 -4.69 1.42 -42.95
CA GLU A 92 -5.98 1.47 -43.66
C GLU A 92 -6.73 0.14 -43.57
N GLU A 93 -6.07 -0.99 -43.84
CA GLU A 93 -6.70 -2.31 -43.79
C GLU A 93 -7.16 -2.66 -42.36
N LEU A 94 -6.31 -2.41 -41.36
CA LEU A 94 -6.64 -2.68 -39.96
C LEU A 94 -7.79 -1.81 -39.45
N ASN A 95 -7.76 -0.50 -39.72
CA ASN A 95 -8.85 0.40 -39.35
C ASN A 95 -10.15 0.03 -40.05
N ALA A 96 -10.11 -0.25 -41.37
CA ALA A 96 -11.31 -0.61 -42.11
C ALA A 96 -11.93 -1.94 -41.65
N ALA A 97 -11.10 -2.94 -41.32
CA ALA A 97 -11.60 -4.24 -40.86
C ALA A 97 -12.15 -4.20 -39.43
N LEU A 98 -11.61 -3.34 -38.57
CA LEU A 98 -11.98 -3.24 -37.15
C LEU A 98 -13.02 -2.16 -36.86
N ASP A 99 -13.36 -1.31 -37.84
CA ASP A 99 -14.42 -0.31 -37.70
C ASP A 99 -15.76 -0.96 -37.33
N GLY A 100 -16.38 -0.47 -36.26
CA GLY A 100 -17.59 -1.06 -35.67
C GLY A 100 -17.42 -2.44 -35.03
N VAL A 101 -16.19 -2.98 -34.94
CA VAL A 101 -15.88 -4.26 -34.28
C VAL A 101 -15.29 -4.04 -32.89
N CYS A 102 -14.16 -3.34 -32.79
CA CYS A 102 -13.48 -3.06 -31.53
C CYS A 102 -12.47 -1.91 -31.68
N ALA A 103 -11.90 -1.43 -30.58
CA ALA A 103 -10.84 -0.43 -30.63
C ALA A 103 -9.53 -1.05 -31.14
N LEU A 104 -8.79 -0.29 -31.95
CA LEU A 104 -7.44 -0.65 -32.42
C LEU A 104 -6.40 0.20 -31.68
N ASP A 105 -5.52 -0.45 -30.93
CA ASP A 105 -4.29 0.16 -30.42
C ASP A 105 -3.14 -0.22 -31.38
N LEU A 106 -2.84 0.68 -32.31
CA LEU A 106 -1.82 0.47 -33.35
C LEU A 106 -0.50 1.09 -32.92
N ARG A 107 0.56 0.28 -32.93
CA ARG A 107 1.91 0.68 -32.53
C ARG A 107 2.94 0.27 -33.56
N ILE A 108 4.12 0.86 -33.51
CA ILE A 108 5.30 0.47 -34.27
C ILE A 108 6.53 0.46 -33.37
N HIS A 109 7.36 -0.57 -33.47
CA HIS A 109 8.67 -0.61 -32.82
C HIS A 109 9.78 -0.46 -33.86
N THR A 110 10.65 0.54 -33.68
CA THR A 110 11.68 0.90 -34.67
C THR A 110 13.00 1.22 -33.97
N ASN A 111 14.11 1.06 -34.69
CA ASN A 111 15.41 1.58 -34.31
C ASN A 111 15.52 3.11 -34.50
N ALA A 112 14.52 3.76 -35.11
CA ALA A 112 14.40 5.20 -35.36
C ALA A 112 15.48 5.83 -36.26
N VAL A 113 16.39 5.06 -36.86
CA VAL A 113 17.51 5.57 -37.68
C VAL A 113 17.04 6.31 -38.93
N THR A 114 15.90 5.88 -39.48
CA THR A 114 15.26 6.44 -40.68
C THR A 114 13.98 7.22 -40.38
N LEU A 115 13.66 7.40 -39.09
CA LEU A 115 12.48 8.16 -38.67
C LEU A 115 12.61 9.63 -39.08
N ASP A 116 11.61 10.13 -39.80
CA ASP A 116 11.54 11.51 -40.28
C ASP A 116 10.14 12.09 -40.06
N GLU A 117 9.97 13.39 -40.30
CA GLU A 117 8.69 14.09 -40.12
C GLU A 117 7.55 13.49 -40.96
N ARG A 118 7.84 12.92 -42.14
CA ARG A 118 6.81 12.34 -43.01
C ARG A 118 6.28 11.01 -42.48
N PHE A 119 7.10 10.26 -41.75
CA PHE A 119 6.60 9.11 -40.99
C PHE A 119 5.74 9.59 -39.82
N LEU A 120 6.15 10.64 -39.11
CA LEU A 120 5.37 11.17 -37.99
C LEU A 120 4.03 11.75 -38.43
N GLU A 121 3.95 12.42 -39.57
CA GLU A 121 2.68 12.87 -40.18
C GLU A 121 1.74 11.68 -40.48
N LEU A 122 2.29 10.59 -41.01
CA LEU A 122 1.51 9.36 -41.23
C LEU A 122 1.04 8.73 -39.91
N PHE A 123 1.90 8.72 -38.90
CA PHE A 123 1.59 8.14 -37.59
C PHE A 123 0.56 8.97 -36.84
N ASP A 124 0.61 10.29 -36.95
CA ASP A 124 -0.41 11.21 -36.44
C ASP A 124 -1.78 10.96 -37.08
N GLU A 125 -1.81 10.75 -38.41
CA GLU A 125 -3.05 10.48 -39.14
C GLU A 125 -3.78 9.22 -38.69
N PHE A 126 -3.04 8.17 -38.31
CA PHE A 126 -3.61 6.86 -37.92
C PHE A 126 -3.41 6.52 -36.43
N ASP A 127 -3.02 7.50 -35.61
CA ASP A 127 -2.67 7.36 -34.19
C ASP A 127 -1.67 6.22 -33.87
N ILE A 128 -0.66 6.03 -34.72
CA ILE A 128 0.34 4.97 -34.57
C ILE A 128 1.36 5.37 -33.50
N LYS A 129 1.35 4.67 -32.36
CA LYS A 129 2.30 4.93 -31.27
C LYS A 129 3.67 4.32 -31.54
N VAL A 130 4.74 5.06 -31.27
CA VAL A 130 6.12 4.70 -31.65
C VAL A 130 6.94 4.31 -30.41
N GLY A 131 7.35 3.04 -30.35
CA GLY A 131 8.38 2.55 -29.43
C GLY A 131 9.75 2.58 -30.10
N VAL A 132 10.75 3.12 -29.42
CA VAL A 132 12.11 3.27 -29.96
C VAL A 132 13.08 2.35 -29.23
N SER A 133 13.89 1.59 -29.96
CA SER A 133 14.96 0.81 -29.36
C SER A 133 16.22 1.66 -29.12
N LEU A 134 16.67 1.73 -27.88
CA LEU A 134 17.88 2.44 -27.45
C LEU A 134 18.40 1.85 -26.14
N ASP A 135 19.67 1.43 -26.10
CA ASP A 135 20.23 0.71 -24.95
C ASP A 135 20.99 1.61 -23.95
N GLY A 136 20.70 2.92 -23.95
CA GLY A 136 21.29 3.90 -23.03
C GLY A 136 22.14 4.96 -23.72
N ASP A 137 23.26 5.30 -23.09
CA ASP A 137 24.23 6.24 -23.62
C ASP A 137 24.94 5.70 -24.88
N LYS A 138 25.80 6.52 -25.47
CA LYS A 138 26.51 6.13 -26.69
C LYS A 138 27.38 4.88 -26.49
N ALA A 139 28.02 4.76 -25.34
CA ALA A 139 28.90 3.64 -25.03
C ALA A 139 28.11 2.33 -24.96
N ALA A 140 27.00 2.33 -24.21
CA ALA A 140 26.09 1.19 -24.07
C ALA A 140 25.43 0.80 -25.39
N ASN A 141 24.85 1.78 -26.11
CA ASN A 141 24.20 1.54 -27.40
C ASN A 141 25.18 0.97 -28.43
N ASP A 142 26.38 1.55 -28.51
CA ASP A 142 27.37 1.12 -29.48
C ASP A 142 28.00 -0.22 -29.10
N LEU A 143 27.73 -0.87 -27.96
CA LEU A 143 28.17 -2.26 -27.79
C LEU A 143 27.54 -3.19 -28.82
N HIS A 144 26.27 -2.93 -29.17
CA HIS A 144 25.47 -3.86 -29.97
C HIS A 144 24.86 -3.18 -31.21
N ARG A 145 24.27 -2.00 -31.07
CA ARG A 145 23.42 -1.39 -32.11
C ARG A 145 24.24 -0.60 -33.14
N ARG A 146 25.01 -1.31 -33.96
CA ARG A 146 25.84 -0.72 -35.03
C ARG A 146 25.29 -1.00 -36.42
N TYR A 147 25.67 -0.17 -37.37
CA TYR A 147 25.55 -0.52 -38.78
C TYR A 147 26.48 -1.70 -39.11
N ALA A 148 26.20 -2.42 -40.19
CA ALA A 148 27.05 -3.52 -40.67
C ALA A 148 28.53 -3.14 -40.91
N ASN A 149 28.82 -1.84 -41.12
CA ASN A 149 30.18 -1.33 -41.24
C ASN A 149 30.81 -0.84 -39.93
N GLY A 150 30.22 -1.17 -38.79
CA GLY A 150 30.72 -0.86 -37.44
C GLY A 150 30.48 0.58 -36.98
N ARG A 151 29.88 1.45 -37.81
CA ARG A 151 29.54 2.82 -37.38
C ARG A 151 28.42 2.80 -36.34
N SER A 152 28.46 3.77 -35.44
CA SER A 152 27.42 4.02 -34.44
C SER A 152 26.09 4.41 -35.07
N SER A 153 24.99 3.90 -34.51
CA SER A 153 23.62 4.34 -34.82
C SER A 153 23.13 5.47 -33.90
N HIS A 154 23.74 5.63 -32.71
CA HIS A 154 23.23 6.42 -31.58
C HIS A 154 22.74 7.82 -31.96
N ASP A 155 23.58 8.62 -32.63
CA ASP A 155 23.22 9.99 -33.02
C ASP A 155 21.99 10.05 -33.95
N ARG A 156 21.76 9.01 -34.77
CA ARG A 156 20.58 8.92 -35.65
C ARG A 156 19.33 8.60 -34.83
N VAL A 157 19.45 7.68 -33.88
CA VAL A 157 18.35 7.34 -32.96
C VAL A 157 17.93 8.56 -32.14
N LEU A 158 18.89 9.28 -31.55
CA LEU A 158 18.62 10.51 -30.79
C LEU A 158 17.94 11.59 -31.65
N ARG A 159 18.30 11.71 -32.93
CA ARG A 159 17.58 12.61 -33.86
C ARG A 159 16.13 12.18 -34.06
N GLY A 160 15.87 10.88 -34.21
CA GLY A 160 14.50 10.35 -34.31
C GLY A 160 13.67 10.64 -33.05
N ILE A 161 14.25 10.40 -31.86
CA ILE A 161 13.61 10.72 -30.58
C ILE A 161 13.36 12.23 -30.44
N ALA A 162 14.31 13.08 -30.83
CA ALA A 162 14.13 14.53 -30.79
C ALA A 162 12.97 15.01 -31.70
N LEU A 163 12.70 14.32 -32.82
CA LEU A 163 11.51 14.59 -33.64
C LEU A 163 10.23 14.17 -32.91
N LEU A 164 10.21 12.96 -32.33
CA LEU A 164 9.08 12.44 -31.55
C LEU A 164 8.76 13.29 -30.32
N SER A 165 9.77 13.87 -29.68
CA SER A 165 9.61 14.69 -28.48
C SER A 165 9.09 16.10 -28.75
N ARG A 166 8.92 16.50 -30.01
CA ARG A 166 8.30 17.80 -30.35
C ARG A 166 6.84 17.83 -29.90
N PRO A 167 6.31 18.98 -29.44
CA PRO A 167 4.96 19.06 -28.87
C PRO A 167 3.85 18.45 -29.75
N GLN A 168 3.93 18.62 -31.08
CA GLN A 168 2.93 18.08 -32.00
C GLN A 168 2.96 16.54 -32.13
N TYR A 169 4.10 15.89 -31.89
CA TYR A 169 4.25 14.43 -32.04
C TYR A 169 4.42 13.70 -30.69
N ARG A 170 4.53 14.44 -29.57
CA ARG A 170 4.82 13.87 -28.25
C ARG A 170 3.82 12.80 -27.81
N HIS A 171 2.57 12.92 -28.25
CA HIS A 171 1.48 11.98 -27.99
C HIS A 171 1.60 10.64 -28.75
N LEU A 172 2.47 10.59 -29.77
CA LEU A 172 2.82 9.37 -30.51
C LEU A 172 3.94 8.59 -29.82
N PHE A 173 4.76 9.23 -28.99
CA PHE A 173 5.91 8.57 -28.37
C PHE A 173 5.41 7.57 -27.31
N ALA A 174 5.61 6.27 -27.55
CA ALA A 174 5.15 5.19 -26.66
C ALA A 174 6.15 4.84 -25.55
N GLY A 175 7.43 5.16 -25.77
CA GLY A 175 8.52 4.85 -24.83
C GLY A 175 9.76 4.28 -25.50
N ILE A 176 10.71 3.91 -24.65
CA ILE A 176 12.01 3.33 -25.05
C ILE A 176 12.08 1.87 -24.62
N LEU A 177 12.57 1.01 -25.51
CA LEU A 177 12.92 -0.38 -25.23
C LEU A 177 14.45 -0.51 -25.16
N CYS A 178 14.95 -0.88 -23.99
CA CYS A 178 16.38 -0.96 -23.69
C CYS A 178 16.76 -2.41 -23.36
N THR A 179 17.62 -3.03 -24.17
CA THR A 179 18.16 -4.36 -23.86
C THR A 179 19.30 -4.22 -22.86
N ILE A 180 19.20 -4.94 -21.74
CA ILE A 180 20.17 -4.87 -20.65
C ILE A 180 21.48 -5.57 -21.05
N ASP A 181 22.60 -4.91 -20.78
CA ASP A 181 23.92 -5.54 -20.76
C ASP A 181 24.64 -5.20 -19.45
N VAL A 182 24.96 -6.23 -18.68
CA VAL A 182 25.54 -6.11 -17.33
C VAL A 182 26.98 -5.57 -17.31
N ARG A 183 27.62 -5.38 -18.47
CA ARG A 183 28.92 -4.68 -18.61
C ARG A 183 28.76 -3.16 -18.54
N ASN A 184 27.55 -2.65 -18.81
CA ASN A 184 27.26 -1.23 -18.72
C ASN A 184 26.96 -0.82 -17.28
N ASP A 185 27.34 0.41 -16.92
CA ASP A 185 26.91 1.02 -15.66
C ASP A 185 25.37 1.23 -15.68
N PRO A 186 24.61 0.56 -14.80
CA PRO A 186 23.15 0.69 -14.76
C PRO A 186 22.67 2.13 -14.58
N VAL A 187 23.37 2.93 -13.76
CA VAL A 187 22.96 4.30 -13.44
C VAL A 187 23.19 5.21 -14.64
N ALA A 188 24.33 5.06 -15.34
CA ALA A 188 24.61 5.84 -16.54
C ALA A 188 23.62 5.53 -17.67
N VAL A 189 23.25 4.25 -17.86
CA VAL A 189 22.21 3.85 -18.82
C VAL A 189 20.88 4.49 -18.44
N TYR A 190 20.45 4.37 -17.19
CA TYR A 190 19.21 4.98 -16.71
C TYR A 190 19.19 6.50 -16.92
N ASP A 191 20.22 7.21 -16.47
CA ASP A 191 20.28 8.68 -16.53
C ASP A 191 20.20 9.16 -18.00
N ALA A 192 20.91 8.49 -18.91
CA ALA A 192 20.88 8.81 -20.34
C ALA A 192 19.49 8.59 -20.97
N LEU A 193 18.75 7.58 -20.54
CA LEU A 193 17.39 7.34 -21.01
C LEU A 193 16.39 8.32 -20.38
N ALA A 194 16.54 8.65 -19.10
CA ALA A 194 15.68 9.58 -18.37
C ALA A 194 15.80 11.01 -18.91
N GLU A 195 16.99 11.45 -19.34
CA GLU A 195 17.23 12.76 -19.95
C GLU A 195 16.37 13.00 -21.21
N LEU A 196 15.99 11.93 -21.92
CA LEU A 196 15.12 12.01 -23.10
C LEU A 196 13.65 12.22 -22.75
N ALA A 197 13.31 12.23 -21.46
CA ALA A 197 11.96 12.34 -20.90
C ALA A 197 10.92 11.44 -21.60
N PRO A 198 11.20 10.12 -21.77
CA PRO A 198 10.25 9.21 -22.37
C PRO A 198 9.04 9.02 -21.45
N PRO A 199 7.83 8.71 -21.99
CA PRO A 199 6.68 8.42 -21.14
C PRO A 199 6.83 7.09 -20.40
N ARG A 200 7.66 6.19 -20.93
CA ARG A 200 7.92 4.86 -20.38
C ARG A 200 9.27 4.34 -20.83
N VAL A 201 9.94 3.59 -19.96
CA VAL A 201 11.10 2.76 -20.31
C VAL A 201 10.80 1.28 -20.02
N ASP A 202 11.28 0.42 -20.90
CA ASP A 202 11.19 -1.02 -20.77
C ASP A 202 12.59 -1.64 -20.80
N PHE A 203 13.08 -2.07 -19.63
CA PHE A 203 14.35 -2.77 -19.51
C PHE A 203 14.15 -4.26 -19.76
N LEU A 204 14.70 -4.73 -20.88
CA LEU A 204 14.54 -6.08 -21.39
C LEU A 204 15.76 -6.93 -21.04
N LEU A 205 15.53 -8.07 -20.36
CA LEU A 205 16.55 -9.10 -20.22
C LEU A 205 16.92 -9.63 -21.62
N PRO A 206 18.22 -9.83 -21.92
CA PRO A 206 18.62 -10.40 -23.20
C PRO A 206 18.01 -11.80 -23.34
N HIS A 207 17.64 -12.19 -24.56
CA HIS A 207 17.16 -13.55 -24.75
C HIS A 207 18.29 -14.55 -24.56
N ALA A 208 18.05 -15.54 -23.72
CA ALA A 208 18.99 -16.61 -23.38
C ALA A 208 18.21 -17.89 -23.06
N THR A 209 18.90 -19.02 -23.04
CA THR A 209 18.35 -20.33 -22.67
C THR A 209 19.30 -21.03 -21.70
N TRP A 210 18.97 -22.24 -21.24
CA TRP A 210 19.96 -23.03 -20.50
C TRP A 210 21.06 -23.62 -21.38
N ASP A 211 20.80 -23.79 -22.68
CA ASP A 211 21.80 -24.27 -23.64
C ASP A 211 22.79 -23.15 -23.99
N GLU A 212 22.28 -21.92 -24.09
CA GLU A 212 23.05 -20.69 -24.31
C GLU A 212 22.74 -19.69 -23.18
N PRO A 213 23.39 -19.83 -22.01
CA PRO A 213 23.10 -19.01 -20.84
C PRO A 213 23.51 -17.55 -21.05
N PRO A 214 22.85 -16.61 -20.34
CA PRO A 214 23.13 -15.20 -20.51
C PRO A 214 24.56 -14.86 -20.08
N PRO A 215 25.20 -13.86 -20.70
CA PRO A 215 26.53 -13.44 -20.30
C PRO A 215 26.47 -12.90 -18.87
N ARG A 216 27.40 -13.38 -18.03
CA ARG A 216 27.54 -12.97 -16.63
C ARG A 216 29.01 -12.65 -16.32
N PRO A 217 29.28 -11.67 -15.44
CA PRO A 217 30.62 -11.43 -14.91
C PRO A 217 31.19 -12.68 -14.22
N ALA A 218 32.51 -12.85 -14.28
CA ALA A 218 33.19 -14.03 -13.70
C ALA A 218 33.03 -14.12 -12.16
N ASP A 219 32.73 -13.00 -11.51
CA ASP A 219 32.48 -12.87 -10.08
C ASP A 219 30.98 -12.98 -9.70
N ASP A 220 30.07 -13.27 -10.64
CA ASP A 220 28.65 -13.49 -10.37
C ASP A 220 28.38 -14.89 -9.79
N THR A 221 28.85 -15.13 -8.58
CA THR A 221 28.80 -16.45 -7.94
C THR A 221 27.40 -16.89 -7.50
N ASP A 222 26.48 -15.94 -7.28
CA ASP A 222 25.09 -16.21 -6.88
C ASP A 222 24.11 -16.16 -8.07
N GLY A 223 24.61 -15.84 -9.27
CA GLY A 223 23.80 -15.73 -10.48
C GLY A 223 22.79 -14.58 -10.44
N THR A 224 23.09 -13.48 -9.75
CA THR A 224 22.18 -12.34 -9.58
C THR A 224 22.65 -11.03 -10.25
N ALA A 225 23.59 -11.09 -11.20
CA ALA A 225 24.11 -9.90 -11.87
C ALA A 225 23.03 -9.02 -12.52
N TYR A 226 22.03 -9.60 -13.19
CA TYR A 226 20.97 -8.83 -13.83
C TYR A 226 20.01 -8.22 -12.80
N ALA A 227 19.75 -8.93 -11.69
CA ALA A 227 18.98 -8.37 -10.58
C ALA A 227 19.70 -7.20 -9.93
N ARG A 228 21.00 -7.32 -9.65
CA ARG A 228 21.81 -6.22 -9.09
C ARG A 228 21.81 -5.00 -10.02
N TRP A 229 21.93 -5.23 -11.32
CA TRP A 229 21.85 -4.18 -12.33
C TRP A 229 20.48 -3.47 -12.31
N LEU A 230 19.38 -4.23 -12.34
CA LEU A 230 18.02 -3.68 -12.30
C LEU A 230 17.68 -3.00 -10.97
N LEU A 231 18.17 -3.52 -9.84
CA LEU A 231 17.99 -2.91 -8.53
C LEU A 231 18.74 -1.58 -8.40
N ALA A 232 19.93 -1.47 -9.00
CA ALA A 232 20.65 -0.19 -9.06
C ALA A 232 19.85 0.85 -9.88
N VAL A 233 19.25 0.45 -11.00
CA VAL A 233 18.33 1.30 -11.77
C VAL A 233 17.10 1.68 -10.96
N HIS A 234 16.47 0.71 -10.27
CA HIS A 234 15.30 0.95 -9.43
C HIS A 234 15.57 1.99 -8.32
N ASP A 235 16.75 1.90 -7.70
CA ASP A 235 17.15 2.79 -6.61
C ASP A 235 17.37 4.21 -7.10
N ARG A 236 18.08 4.35 -8.23
CA ARG A 236 18.27 5.65 -8.88
C ARG A 236 16.93 6.24 -9.35
N TRP A 237 16.08 5.45 -9.98
CA TRP A 237 14.75 5.86 -10.45
C TRP A 237 13.84 6.32 -9.31
N THR A 238 13.87 5.61 -8.19
CA THR A 238 13.11 6.00 -6.98
C THR A 238 13.68 7.27 -6.37
N ALA A 239 15.01 7.40 -6.27
CA ALA A 239 15.66 8.61 -5.77
C ALA A 239 15.40 9.84 -6.66
N ASP A 240 15.15 9.63 -7.96
CA ASP A 240 14.77 10.67 -8.92
C ASP A 240 13.28 11.06 -8.86
N GLY A 241 12.51 10.49 -7.93
CA GLY A 241 11.08 10.76 -7.79
C GLY A 241 10.21 10.05 -8.84
N ARG A 242 10.72 8.99 -9.48
CA ARG A 242 10.02 8.17 -10.49
C ARG A 242 9.45 9.00 -11.66
N PRO A 243 10.30 9.70 -12.44
CA PRO A 243 9.85 10.68 -13.43
C PRO A 243 9.14 10.09 -14.66
N MET A 244 9.22 8.77 -14.86
CA MET A 244 8.54 8.03 -15.91
C MET A 244 8.18 6.60 -15.46
N ASP A 245 7.25 5.95 -16.16
CA ASP A 245 6.93 4.53 -15.96
C ASP A 245 8.14 3.65 -16.30
N VAL A 246 8.35 2.59 -15.52
CA VAL A 246 9.34 1.54 -15.83
C VAL A 246 8.64 0.19 -15.79
N ARG A 247 8.38 -0.37 -16.99
CA ARG A 247 7.42 -1.49 -17.17
C ARG A 247 7.72 -2.71 -16.32
N VAL A 248 9.00 -3.06 -16.15
CA VAL A 248 9.43 -4.21 -15.33
C VAL A 248 9.11 -3.99 -13.85
N PHE A 249 9.38 -2.79 -13.30
CA PHE A 249 9.09 -2.47 -11.90
C PHE A 249 7.58 -2.37 -11.66
N ASP A 250 6.84 -1.70 -12.55
CA ASP A 250 5.38 -1.60 -12.47
C ASP A 250 4.72 -2.99 -12.54
N SER A 251 5.24 -3.90 -13.37
CA SER A 251 4.75 -5.29 -13.45
C SER A 251 4.99 -6.05 -12.15
N ILE A 252 6.13 -5.87 -11.50
CA ILE A 252 6.43 -6.49 -10.21
C ILE A 252 5.48 -5.94 -9.14
N LEU A 253 5.36 -4.61 -9.03
CA LEU A 253 4.47 -3.97 -8.05
C LEU A 253 3.00 -4.37 -8.22
N ARG A 254 2.50 -4.44 -9.46
CA ARG A 254 1.14 -4.92 -9.77
C ARG A 254 0.93 -6.37 -9.35
N THR A 255 1.85 -7.26 -9.73
CA THR A 255 1.71 -8.68 -9.40
C THR A 255 1.85 -8.97 -7.90
N LEU A 256 2.61 -8.16 -7.17
CA LEU A 256 2.66 -8.21 -5.69
C LEU A 256 1.32 -7.83 -5.04
N ARG A 257 0.49 -7.02 -5.70
CA ARG A 257 -0.87 -6.65 -5.27
C ARG A 257 -1.96 -7.63 -5.75
N GLY A 258 -1.56 -8.67 -6.49
CA GLY A 258 -2.49 -9.64 -7.07
C GLY A 258 -3.07 -9.26 -8.44
N ASP A 259 -2.62 -8.14 -9.01
CA ASP A 259 -3.00 -7.72 -10.37
C ASP A 259 -2.20 -8.46 -11.45
N SER A 260 -2.66 -8.36 -12.70
CA SER A 260 -1.89 -8.83 -13.86
C SER A 260 -0.67 -7.95 -14.15
N SER A 261 0.39 -8.58 -14.65
CA SER A 261 1.60 -7.91 -15.16
C SER A 261 1.30 -7.13 -16.45
N LEU A 262 2.23 -6.23 -16.82
CA LEU A 262 2.19 -5.47 -18.08
C LEU A 262 3.04 -6.14 -19.19
N THR A 263 3.45 -7.39 -18.98
CA THR A 263 4.35 -8.14 -19.85
C THR A 263 4.16 -9.64 -19.68
N GLU A 264 4.31 -10.41 -20.75
CA GLU A 264 4.30 -11.88 -20.68
C GLU A 264 5.54 -12.46 -19.96
N SER A 265 6.58 -11.66 -19.74
CA SER A 265 7.82 -12.10 -19.09
C SER A 265 7.67 -12.30 -17.58
N LEU A 266 6.59 -11.78 -16.98
CA LEU A 266 6.29 -11.81 -15.55
C LEU A 266 4.82 -12.16 -15.35
N GLY A 267 4.48 -12.74 -14.20
CA GLY A 267 3.12 -13.10 -13.83
C GLY A 267 2.61 -14.40 -14.46
N LEU A 268 1.45 -14.85 -13.99
CA LEU A 268 0.80 -16.10 -14.44
C LEU A 268 -0.31 -15.88 -15.47
N ALA A 269 -0.46 -14.64 -15.97
CA ALA A 269 -1.48 -14.33 -16.95
C ALA A 269 -1.25 -15.16 -18.24
N PRO A 270 -2.31 -15.66 -18.88
CA PRO A 270 -2.18 -16.46 -20.09
C PRO A 270 -1.61 -15.61 -21.23
N ALA A 271 -0.69 -16.16 -22.00
CA ALA A 271 -0.21 -15.49 -23.21
C ALA A 271 -1.32 -15.41 -24.27
N ASP A 272 -1.53 -14.23 -24.83
CA ASP A 272 -2.57 -13.91 -25.82
C ASP A 272 -2.00 -13.27 -27.10
N LEU A 273 -0.73 -13.59 -27.42
CA LEU A 273 0.06 -13.04 -28.50
C LEU A 273 0.26 -14.04 -29.66
N ALA A 274 0.11 -13.56 -30.89
CA ALA A 274 0.57 -14.23 -32.11
C ALA A 274 1.43 -13.30 -32.98
N VAL A 275 2.39 -13.88 -33.70
CA VAL A 275 3.21 -13.18 -34.70
C VAL A 275 2.66 -13.52 -36.09
N ILE A 276 2.60 -12.52 -36.97
CA ILE A 276 2.27 -12.67 -38.39
C ILE A 276 3.49 -12.28 -39.20
N GLU A 277 4.12 -13.25 -39.84
CA GLU A 277 5.29 -13.05 -40.67
C GLU A 277 4.99 -12.36 -42.01
N THR A 278 6.03 -11.90 -42.71
CA THR A 278 5.89 -11.13 -43.97
C THR A 278 5.17 -11.88 -45.11
N ASP A 279 5.10 -13.21 -45.05
CA ASP A 279 4.34 -14.06 -46.00
C ASP A 279 2.94 -14.43 -45.50
N GLY A 280 2.55 -13.98 -44.30
CA GLY A 280 1.26 -14.26 -43.69
C GLY A 280 1.20 -15.55 -42.89
N THR A 281 2.33 -16.25 -42.67
CA THR A 281 2.31 -17.38 -41.73
C THR A 281 2.17 -16.90 -40.30
N PHE A 282 1.39 -17.63 -39.49
CA PHE A 282 1.31 -17.43 -38.05
C PHE A 282 2.49 -18.10 -37.35
N GLU A 283 3.11 -17.37 -36.44
CA GLU A 283 4.12 -17.86 -35.52
C GLU A 283 3.66 -17.63 -34.07
N GLN A 284 4.23 -18.42 -33.16
CA GLN A 284 4.19 -18.14 -31.72
C GLN A 284 4.97 -16.85 -31.42
N ALA A 285 5.27 -16.57 -30.15
CA ALA A 285 6.06 -15.39 -29.81
C ALA A 285 7.47 -15.45 -30.41
N ASP A 286 7.89 -14.31 -30.95
CA ASP A 286 9.23 -14.07 -31.52
C ASP A 286 10.39 -14.54 -30.64
N SER A 287 10.25 -14.39 -29.31
CA SER A 287 11.28 -14.79 -28.35
C SER A 287 11.67 -16.28 -28.44
N LEU A 288 10.78 -17.13 -28.95
CA LEU A 288 11.04 -18.56 -29.16
C LEU A 288 12.13 -18.85 -30.19
N LYS A 289 12.45 -17.90 -31.09
CA LYS A 289 13.57 -18.02 -32.04
C LYS A 289 14.93 -18.24 -31.35
N THR A 290 15.02 -17.94 -30.06
CA THR A 290 16.18 -18.21 -29.19
C THR A 290 16.32 -19.67 -28.80
N ALA A 291 15.22 -20.45 -28.77
CA ALA A 291 15.22 -21.80 -28.23
C ALA A 291 15.93 -22.80 -29.17
N PHE A 292 15.44 -22.93 -30.40
CA PHE A 292 15.97 -23.82 -31.43
C PHE A 292 15.39 -23.42 -32.80
N ASP A 293 15.98 -23.95 -33.88
CA ASP A 293 15.52 -23.69 -35.24
C ASP A 293 14.09 -24.19 -35.47
N GLY A 294 13.20 -23.31 -35.93
CA GLY A 294 11.77 -23.59 -36.13
C GLY A 294 10.90 -23.57 -34.87
N ALA A 295 11.44 -23.23 -33.70
CA ALA A 295 10.68 -23.17 -32.44
C ALA A 295 9.34 -22.39 -32.48
N PRO A 296 9.23 -21.22 -33.16
CA PRO A 296 7.97 -20.48 -33.17
C PRO A 296 6.95 -20.98 -34.21
N VAL A 297 7.29 -21.91 -35.09
CA VAL A 297 6.45 -22.32 -36.22
C VAL A 297 5.14 -22.96 -35.74
N THR A 298 4.01 -22.54 -36.32
CA THR A 298 2.69 -23.14 -36.07
C THR A 298 2.19 -24.02 -37.22
N GLY A 299 2.75 -23.84 -38.42
CA GLY A 299 2.27 -24.48 -39.65
C GLY A 299 0.97 -23.89 -40.21
N MET A 300 0.52 -22.73 -39.72
CA MET A 300 -0.73 -22.07 -40.10
C MET A 300 -0.48 -20.73 -40.80
N ASP A 301 -1.46 -20.25 -41.59
CA ASP A 301 -1.39 -18.97 -42.29
C ASP A 301 -2.73 -18.23 -42.34
N VAL A 302 -2.66 -16.92 -42.57
CA VAL A 302 -3.83 -16.00 -42.57
C VAL A 302 -4.91 -16.36 -43.60
N ARG A 303 -4.57 -17.09 -44.68
CA ARG A 303 -5.55 -17.45 -45.72
C ARG A 303 -6.32 -18.69 -45.33
N ASN A 304 -5.60 -19.69 -44.82
CA ASN A 304 -6.15 -21.02 -44.62
C ASN A 304 -6.65 -21.27 -43.19
N ASN A 305 -6.26 -20.44 -42.22
CA ASN A 305 -6.54 -20.68 -40.81
C ASN A 305 -7.20 -19.49 -40.09
N THR A 306 -8.03 -19.80 -39.10
CA THR A 306 -8.59 -18.81 -38.18
C THR A 306 -7.64 -18.57 -37.00
N LEU A 307 -7.74 -17.42 -36.33
CA LEU A 307 -6.97 -17.16 -35.11
C LEU A 307 -7.40 -18.05 -33.94
N ASP A 308 -8.60 -18.62 -33.98
CA ASP A 308 -9.05 -19.63 -33.02
C ASP A 308 -8.31 -20.96 -33.17
N GLU A 309 -8.03 -21.37 -34.40
CA GLU A 309 -7.17 -22.53 -34.67
C GLU A 309 -5.75 -22.27 -34.19
N VAL A 310 -5.23 -21.06 -34.39
CA VAL A 310 -3.92 -20.63 -33.88
C VAL A 310 -3.91 -20.64 -32.36
N ALA A 311 -4.92 -20.08 -31.70
CA ALA A 311 -5.05 -20.09 -30.24
C ALA A 311 -5.11 -21.52 -29.66
N ALA A 312 -5.68 -22.46 -30.42
CA ALA A 312 -5.75 -23.87 -30.05
C ALA A 312 -4.45 -24.66 -30.31
N HIS A 313 -3.44 -24.06 -30.97
CA HIS A 313 -2.17 -24.71 -31.24
C HIS A 313 -1.49 -25.14 -29.92
N PRO A 314 -0.93 -26.36 -29.82
CA PRO A 314 -0.36 -26.88 -28.57
C PRO A 314 0.71 -25.97 -27.94
N GLY A 315 1.55 -25.33 -28.76
CA GLY A 315 2.57 -24.40 -28.28
C GLY A 315 2.01 -23.12 -27.66
N LEU A 316 0.91 -22.58 -28.20
CA LEU A 316 0.23 -21.42 -27.61
C LEU A 316 -0.48 -21.83 -26.32
N VAL A 317 -1.22 -22.94 -26.36
CA VAL A 317 -1.90 -23.51 -25.19
C VAL A 317 -0.92 -23.77 -24.05
N ALA A 318 0.30 -24.25 -24.32
CA ALA A 318 1.32 -24.49 -23.30
C ALA A 318 1.65 -23.24 -22.48
N ARG A 319 1.60 -22.05 -23.10
CA ARG A 319 1.86 -20.74 -22.48
C ARG A 319 0.64 -20.13 -21.78
N GLN A 320 -0.51 -20.80 -21.84
CA GLN A 320 -1.75 -20.38 -21.18
C GLN A 320 -2.08 -21.24 -19.95
N GLN A 321 -1.21 -22.18 -19.58
CA GLN A 321 -1.45 -23.13 -18.49
C GLN A 321 -1.22 -22.53 -17.08
N GLY A 322 -0.70 -21.31 -16.98
CA GLY A 322 -0.38 -20.68 -15.71
C GLY A 322 0.58 -21.55 -14.87
N LEU A 323 0.24 -21.76 -13.60
CA LEU A 323 1.06 -22.50 -12.64
C LEU A 323 1.25 -23.98 -13.02
N ASP A 324 0.24 -24.60 -13.64
CA ASP A 324 0.27 -26.01 -14.03
C ASP A 324 1.26 -26.28 -15.16
N GLY A 325 1.60 -25.26 -15.95
CA GLY A 325 2.60 -25.35 -17.02
C GLY A 325 4.06 -25.26 -16.53
N LEU A 326 4.29 -25.03 -15.24
CA LEU A 326 5.64 -24.77 -14.70
C LEU A 326 6.34 -26.03 -14.16
N ALA A 327 7.67 -25.96 -14.05
CA ALA A 327 8.51 -26.96 -13.38
C ALA A 327 8.17 -27.10 -11.88
N GLU A 328 8.51 -28.23 -11.27
CA GLU A 328 8.19 -28.52 -9.88
C GLU A 328 8.79 -27.48 -8.92
N GLU A 329 10.03 -27.03 -9.15
CA GLU A 329 10.66 -26.01 -8.31
C GLU A 329 9.89 -24.68 -8.34
N CYS A 330 9.30 -24.32 -9.48
CA CYS A 330 8.51 -23.10 -9.62
C CYS A 330 7.18 -23.19 -8.87
N ARG A 331 6.52 -24.36 -8.88
CA ARG A 331 5.19 -24.53 -8.26
C ARG A 331 5.20 -24.33 -6.74
N GLY A 332 6.33 -24.60 -6.09
CA GLY A 332 6.55 -24.34 -4.67
C GLY A 332 7.24 -23.01 -4.35
N CYS A 333 7.57 -22.19 -5.37
CA CYS A 333 8.36 -20.97 -5.17
C CYS A 333 7.49 -19.81 -4.65
N PRO A 334 7.92 -19.09 -3.59
CA PRO A 334 7.11 -18.05 -2.95
C PRO A 334 6.81 -16.85 -3.85
N VAL A 335 7.63 -16.60 -4.87
CA VAL A 335 7.44 -15.46 -5.80
C VAL A 335 6.80 -15.87 -7.13
N VAL A 336 6.40 -17.13 -7.30
CA VAL A 336 5.95 -17.66 -8.62
C VAL A 336 4.77 -16.91 -9.20
N ARG A 337 3.88 -16.36 -8.36
CA ARG A 337 2.74 -15.56 -8.83
C ARG A 337 3.17 -14.24 -9.48
N SER A 338 4.32 -13.71 -9.07
CA SER A 338 4.91 -12.49 -9.65
C SER A 338 5.89 -12.80 -10.78
N CYS A 339 6.74 -13.82 -10.66
CA CYS A 339 7.71 -14.14 -11.71
C CYS A 339 7.10 -14.94 -12.87
N GLY A 340 6.05 -15.74 -12.62
CA GLY A 340 5.43 -16.61 -13.63
C GLY A 340 6.30 -17.76 -14.14
N GLY A 341 7.48 -17.98 -13.54
CA GLY A 341 8.55 -18.82 -14.10
C GLY A 341 9.44 -18.11 -15.13
N GLY A 342 9.32 -16.78 -15.28
CA GLY A 342 10.02 -15.97 -16.28
C GLY A 342 9.48 -16.19 -17.70
N LEU A 343 10.07 -15.53 -18.70
CA LEU A 343 9.64 -15.69 -20.10
C LEU A 343 9.79 -17.16 -20.55
N TYR A 344 8.82 -17.67 -21.30
CA TYR A 344 8.76 -19.08 -21.69
C TYR A 344 10.01 -19.55 -22.46
N ALA A 345 10.51 -18.74 -23.40
CA ALA A 345 11.72 -19.04 -24.16
C ALA A 345 12.96 -19.20 -23.27
N HIS A 346 13.04 -18.48 -22.15
CA HIS A 346 14.17 -18.53 -21.21
C HIS A 346 14.24 -19.82 -20.38
N ARG A 347 13.27 -20.72 -20.54
CA ARG A 347 13.22 -22.01 -19.83
C ARG A 347 13.76 -23.16 -20.66
N TYR A 348 14.07 -22.91 -21.94
CA TYR A 348 14.48 -23.96 -22.85
C TYR A 348 15.81 -24.59 -22.43
N ARG A 349 15.87 -25.93 -22.47
CA ARG A 349 17.08 -26.74 -22.35
C ARG A 349 16.94 -27.99 -23.21
N THR A 350 17.98 -28.37 -23.95
CA THR A 350 17.99 -29.65 -24.67
C THR A 350 17.80 -30.82 -23.69
N GLY A 351 16.84 -31.69 -23.99
CA GLY A 351 16.50 -32.88 -23.19
C GLY A 351 15.34 -32.72 -22.22
N SER A 352 15.09 -31.52 -21.68
CA SER A 352 13.92 -31.22 -20.82
C SER A 352 12.96 -30.16 -21.37
N GLU A 353 13.27 -29.62 -22.55
CA GLU A 353 12.51 -28.61 -23.28
C GLU A 353 12.19 -27.39 -22.40
N PHE A 354 10.93 -26.97 -22.31
CA PHE A 354 10.51 -25.75 -21.60
C PHE A 354 10.11 -25.99 -20.13
N ARG A 355 10.22 -27.23 -19.63
CA ARG A 355 9.83 -27.60 -18.26
C ARG A 355 10.96 -27.37 -17.24
N ASN A 356 11.62 -26.22 -17.34
CA ASN A 356 12.65 -25.79 -16.40
C ASN A 356 12.28 -24.42 -15.80
N PRO A 357 12.84 -24.03 -14.65
CA PRO A 357 12.88 -22.62 -14.26
C PRO A 357 13.52 -21.77 -15.35
N SER A 358 13.23 -20.47 -15.39
CA SER A 358 13.96 -19.55 -16.27
C SER A 358 15.47 -19.58 -15.99
N VAL A 359 16.30 -19.38 -17.00
CA VAL A 359 17.75 -19.17 -16.85
C VAL A 359 18.08 -17.90 -16.04
N TYR A 360 17.09 -17.02 -15.82
CA TYR A 360 17.14 -15.86 -14.92
C TYR A 360 16.45 -16.11 -13.57
N CYS A 361 16.21 -17.35 -13.16
CA CYS A 361 15.44 -17.66 -11.94
C CYS A 361 16.00 -16.98 -10.68
N SER A 362 17.32 -17.03 -10.47
CA SER A 362 18.00 -16.36 -9.36
C SER A 362 17.85 -14.85 -9.41
N ASP A 363 17.99 -14.25 -10.60
CA ASP A 363 17.79 -12.81 -10.80
C ASP A 363 16.35 -12.40 -10.51
N LEU A 364 15.37 -13.09 -11.09
CA LEU A 364 13.95 -12.79 -10.90
C LEU A 364 13.53 -12.96 -9.45
N LEU A 365 14.00 -14.01 -8.79
CA LEU A 365 13.77 -14.23 -7.36
C LEU A 365 14.24 -13.03 -6.55
N ARG A 366 15.52 -12.65 -6.70
CA ARG A 366 16.11 -11.55 -5.95
C ARG A 366 15.49 -10.20 -6.27
N LEU A 367 15.27 -9.90 -7.55
CA LEU A 367 14.65 -8.64 -7.98
C LEU A 367 13.26 -8.47 -7.35
N ILE A 368 12.43 -9.52 -7.40
CA ILE A 368 11.06 -9.47 -6.88
C ILE A 368 11.07 -9.40 -5.35
N THR A 369 11.91 -10.20 -4.66
CA THR A 369 11.99 -10.15 -3.20
C THR A 369 12.49 -8.79 -2.74
N ASP A 370 13.54 -8.25 -3.33
CA ASP A 370 14.12 -6.98 -2.89
C ASP A 370 13.19 -5.81 -3.21
N ILE A 371 12.49 -5.80 -4.35
CA ILE A 371 11.45 -4.78 -4.64
C ILE A 371 10.26 -4.93 -3.70
N ARG A 372 9.80 -6.15 -3.41
CA ARG A 372 8.74 -6.38 -2.41
C ARG A 372 9.17 -5.86 -1.06
N ASP A 373 10.36 -6.22 -0.60
CA ASP A 373 10.86 -5.85 0.73
C ASP A 373 11.10 -4.34 0.81
N ARG A 374 11.56 -3.70 -0.27
CA ARG A 374 11.63 -2.23 -0.40
C ARG A 374 10.25 -1.59 -0.42
N HIS A 375 9.27 -2.15 -1.11
CA HIS A 375 7.93 -1.59 -1.19
C HIS A 375 7.17 -1.76 0.12
N MET A 376 7.32 -2.91 0.77
CA MET A 376 6.87 -3.16 2.12
C MET A 376 7.60 -2.23 3.07
N ALA A 377 8.91 -2.05 2.94
CA ALA A 377 9.66 -1.04 3.69
C ALA A 377 9.20 0.38 3.37
N ASP A 378 8.83 0.76 2.15
CA ASP A 378 8.34 2.10 1.76
C ASP A 378 6.93 2.35 2.31
N GLN A 379 6.11 1.28 2.42
CA GLN A 379 4.82 1.28 3.09
C GLN A 379 4.94 1.13 4.62
N SER A 380 6.04 0.55 5.10
CA SER A 380 6.37 0.29 6.50
C SER A 380 7.53 1.16 7.00
N VAL A 381 7.89 2.24 6.27
CA VAL A 381 8.67 3.37 6.80
C VAL A 381 7.66 4.14 7.64
N GLN A 382 7.26 3.48 8.72
CA GLN A 382 7.18 4.01 10.05
C GLN A 382 8.40 4.93 10.17
N PRO A 383 8.25 6.26 10.17
CA PRO A 383 9.39 7.12 10.43
C PRO A 383 9.82 6.82 11.87
N ALA A 384 10.88 6.03 12.06
CA ALA A 384 11.37 5.72 13.41
C ALA A 384 11.43 7.05 14.19
N LEU A 385 10.95 7.05 15.44
CA LEU A 385 11.01 8.24 16.28
C LEU A 385 12.48 8.65 16.40
N ALA A 386 12.89 9.64 15.59
CA ALA A 386 14.22 10.20 15.69
C ALA A 386 14.45 10.71 17.11
N ASP A 387 15.71 10.72 17.56
CA ASP A 387 16.08 11.11 18.93
C ASP A 387 15.42 12.41 19.40
N HIS A 388 15.27 13.39 18.50
CA HIS A 388 14.62 14.66 18.84
C HIS A 388 13.10 14.54 19.10
N HIS A 389 12.39 13.65 18.39
CA HIS A 389 10.99 13.34 18.69
C HIS A 389 10.88 12.64 20.05
N LEU A 390 11.79 11.71 20.34
CA LEU A 390 11.83 10.99 21.61
C LEU A 390 12.14 11.95 22.76
N ASP A 391 13.06 12.89 22.60
CA ASP A 391 13.37 13.95 23.57
C ASP A 391 12.17 14.85 23.85
N GLU A 392 11.47 15.26 22.79
CA GLU A 392 10.28 16.09 22.90
C GLU A 392 9.20 15.36 23.70
N LEU A 393 8.89 14.11 23.34
CA LEU A 393 7.92 13.28 24.06
C LEU A 393 8.37 13.04 25.50
N ALA A 394 9.66 12.79 25.75
CA ALA A 394 10.21 12.57 27.08
C ALA A 394 9.94 13.71 28.08
N THR A 395 9.76 14.94 27.59
CA THR A 395 9.37 16.07 28.45
C THR A 395 7.94 15.98 28.99
N GLY A 396 7.14 15.02 28.51
CA GLY A 396 5.70 14.96 28.73
C GLY A 396 4.90 15.73 27.67
N LEU A 397 5.56 16.52 26.81
CA LEU A 397 4.92 17.25 25.74
C LEU A 397 4.76 16.38 24.49
N GLY A 398 4.47 17.01 23.36
CA GLY A 398 4.20 16.34 22.09
C GLY A 398 3.55 17.37 21.17
N ALA A 399 4.36 18.02 20.35
CA ALA A 399 3.91 18.91 19.30
C ALA A 399 2.94 18.17 18.37
N GLY A 400 2.09 18.93 17.70
CA GLY A 400 1.11 18.37 16.77
C GLY A 400 1.76 17.46 15.73
N ALA A 401 2.91 17.87 15.17
CA ALA A 401 3.66 17.08 14.19
C ALA A 401 4.14 15.72 14.75
N THR A 402 4.75 15.71 15.94
CA THR A 402 5.24 14.49 16.60
C THR A 402 4.09 13.57 16.98
N THR A 403 2.94 14.12 17.36
CA THR A 403 1.75 13.31 17.68
C THR A 403 1.06 12.78 16.43
N SER A 404 1.01 13.56 15.34
CA SER A 404 0.57 13.07 14.03
C SER A 404 1.47 11.96 13.49
N LEU A 405 2.77 12.00 13.81
CA LEU A 405 3.67 10.89 13.50
C LEU A 405 3.25 9.61 14.24
N LEU A 406 3.03 9.68 15.57
CA LEU A 406 2.50 8.55 16.35
C LEU A 406 1.18 8.01 15.77
N ASP A 407 0.31 8.89 15.33
CA ASP A 407 -0.97 8.52 14.71
C ASP A 407 -0.81 7.76 13.38
N HIS A 408 0.07 8.23 12.49
CA HIS A 408 0.36 7.51 11.24
C HIS A 408 0.94 6.11 11.51
N HIS A 409 1.78 5.96 12.53
CA HIS A 409 2.28 4.66 12.95
C HIS A 409 1.16 3.72 13.42
N GLN A 410 0.21 4.25 14.19
CA GLN A 410 -0.93 3.47 14.69
C GLN A 410 -1.89 3.07 13.56
N LEU A 411 -2.06 3.91 12.53
CA LEU A 411 -2.78 3.54 11.31
C LEU A 411 -2.09 2.40 10.57
N ALA A 412 -0.77 2.47 10.40
CA ALA A 412 0.01 1.39 9.77
C ALA A 412 -0.11 0.07 10.55
N LEU A 413 -0.02 0.11 11.89
CA LEU A 413 -0.32 -1.05 12.74
C LEU A 413 -1.75 -1.57 12.54
N GLY A 414 -2.73 -0.68 12.40
CA GLY A 414 -4.12 -1.05 12.11
C GLY A 414 -4.27 -1.77 10.76
N ARG A 415 -3.55 -1.33 9.73
CA ARG A 415 -3.50 -1.99 8.42
C ARG A 415 -2.85 -3.38 8.50
N GLU A 416 -1.73 -3.49 9.19
CA GLU A 416 -1.05 -4.78 9.42
C GLU A 416 -1.95 -5.76 10.19
N LEU A 417 -2.61 -5.30 11.25
CA LEU A 417 -3.54 -6.10 12.04
C LEU A 417 -4.75 -6.54 11.21
N LEU A 418 -5.32 -5.68 10.37
CA LEU A 418 -6.39 -6.07 9.45
C LEU A 418 -5.91 -7.19 8.49
N GLY A 419 -4.69 -7.06 7.97
CA GLY A 419 -4.05 -8.10 7.16
C GLY A 419 -3.87 -9.41 7.93
N LEU A 420 -3.37 -9.36 9.16
CA LEU A 420 -3.20 -10.55 10.01
C LEU A 420 -4.53 -11.21 10.35
N VAL A 421 -5.56 -10.43 10.71
CA VAL A 421 -6.93 -10.95 10.94
C VAL A 421 -7.40 -11.71 9.71
N TRP A 422 -7.19 -11.17 8.51
CA TRP A 422 -7.53 -11.88 7.29
C TRP A 422 -6.73 -13.17 7.10
N HIS A 423 -5.42 -13.20 7.34
CA HIS A 423 -4.61 -14.38 7.06
C HIS A 423 -4.75 -15.50 8.10
N GLU A 424 -4.95 -15.14 9.37
CA GLU A 424 -4.90 -16.08 10.50
C GLU A 424 -6.28 -16.60 10.94
N THR A 425 -7.37 -16.05 10.41
CA THR A 425 -8.73 -16.47 10.78
C THR A 425 -9.46 -17.16 9.62
N PRO A 426 -10.26 -18.22 9.89
CA PRO A 426 -11.07 -18.87 8.85
C PRO A 426 -12.03 -17.91 8.16
N HIS A 427 -12.07 -17.96 6.82
CA HIS A 427 -12.93 -17.09 6.03
C HIS A 427 -14.36 -17.60 5.97
N THR A 428 -15.30 -16.65 5.96
CA THR A 428 -16.68 -16.90 5.54
C THR A 428 -16.90 -16.28 4.16
N ARG A 429 -17.90 -16.77 3.42
CA ARG A 429 -18.24 -16.23 2.09
C ARG A 429 -18.54 -14.72 2.12
N LEU A 430 -19.17 -14.24 3.19
CA LEU A 430 -19.40 -12.81 3.40
C LEU A 430 -18.10 -12.06 3.66
N GLY A 431 -17.22 -12.63 4.49
CA GLY A 431 -15.88 -12.10 4.75
C GLY A 431 -15.05 -11.96 3.47
N GLU A 432 -15.07 -12.95 2.58
CA GLU A 432 -14.40 -12.90 1.26
C GLU A 432 -14.94 -11.76 0.38
N SER A 433 -16.26 -11.56 0.35
CA SER A 433 -16.87 -10.47 -0.41
C SER A 433 -16.51 -9.10 0.17
N ALA A 434 -16.54 -8.97 1.49
CA ALA A 434 -16.14 -7.75 2.20
C ALA A 434 -14.64 -7.45 2.00
N TRP A 435 -13.78 -8.46 2.07
CA TRP A 435 -12.34 -8.32 1.83
C TRP A 435 -12.04 -7.86 0.40
N LYS A 436 -12.73 -8.43 -0.59
CA LYS A 436 -12.63 -7.98 -1.97
C LYS A 436 -13.04 -6.52 -2.12
N THR A 437 -14.13 -6.11 -1.47
CA THR A 437 -14.59 -4.72 -1.45
C THR A 437 -13.53 -3.80 -0.83
N LEU A 438 -12.96 -4.19 0.30
CA LEU A 438 -11.87 -3.45 0.95
C LEU A 438 -10.62 -3.33 0.06
N THR A 439 -10.23 -4.40 -0.63
CA THR A 439 -9.08 -4.40 -1.53
C THR A 439 -9.28 -3.41 -2.69
N VAL A 440 -10.51 -3.35 -3.23
CA VAL A 440 -10.87 -2.36 -4.27
C VAL A 440 -10.86 -0.95 -3.70
N LEU A 441 -11.47 -0.73 -2.53
CA LEU A 441 -11.51 0.58 -1.88
C LEU A 441 -10.12 1.08 -1.48
N ASP A 442 -9.22 0.21 -1.05
CA ASP A 442 -7.85 0.58 -0.69
C ASP A 442 -7.07 1.08 -1.92
N SER A 443 -7.42 0.60 -3.11
CA SER A 443 -6.81 1.06 -4.37
C SER A 443 -7.49 2.31 -4.95
N THR A 444 -8.79 2.48 -4.72
CA THR A 444 -9.60 3.51 -5.41
C THR A 444 -9.96 4.72 -4.55
N ALA A 445 -10.06 4.53 -3.24
CA ALA A 445 -10.38 5.53 -2.23
C ALA A 445 -9.66 5.21 -0.90
N PRO A 446 -8.31 5.11 -0.88
CA PRO A 446 -7.54 4.71 0.30
C PRO A 446 -7.85 5.57 1.53
N GLU A 447 -8.13 6.86 1.35
CA GLU A 447 -8.47 7.79 2.43
C GLU A 447 -9.77 7.39 3.17
N SER A 448 -10.70 6.70 2.50
CA SER A 448 -11.92 6.19 3.10
C SER A 448 -11.65 5.00 4.02
N VAL A 449 -10.71 4.13 3.62
CA VAL A 449 -10.25 2.97 4.39
C VAL A 449 -9.43 3.45 5.58
N ASP A 450 -8.45 4.33 5.35
CA ASP A 450 -7.60 4.90 6.40
C ASP A 450 -8.41 5.57 7.50
N ARG A 451 -9.46 6.31 7.11
CA ARG A 451 -10.34 6.98 8.06
C ARG A 451 -11.08 5.99 8.98
N VAL A 452 -11.45 4.82 8.47
CA VAL A 452 -12.11 3.78 9.27
C VAL A 452 -11.08 3.04 10.13
N LEU A 453 -9.93 2.69 9.58
CA LEU A 453 -8.85 2.01 10.30
C LEU A 453 -8.21 2.86 11.40
N SER A 454 -8.23 4.18 11.26
CA SER A 454 -7.81 5.14 12.30
C SER A 454 -8.78 5.21 13.49
N HIS A 455 -9.89 4.47 13.47
CA HIS A 455 -10.82 4.44 14.59
C HIS A 455 -10.18 3.67 15.77
N PRO A 456 -10.10 4.25 16.98
CA PRO A 456 -9.35 3.66 18.10
C PRO A 456 -9.75 2.22 18.48
N TYR A 457 -10.99 1.84 18.17
CA TYR A 457 -11.57 0.55 18.54
C TYR A 457 -11.41 -0.56 17.48
N VAL A 458 -10.76 -0.25 16.34
CA VAL A 458 -10.38 -1.28 15.35
C VAL A 458 -9.27 -2.19 15.88
N ARG A 459 -8.24 -1.64 16.54
CA ARG A 459 -7.14 -2.46 17.09
C ARG A 459 -7.60 -3.43 18.19
N PRO A 460 -8.40 -3.02 19.20
CA PRO A 460 -8.95 -3.94 20.19
C PRO A 460 -9.81 -5.05 19.58
N TRP A 461 -10.59 -4.75 18.54
CA TRP A 461 -11.31 -5.76 17.74
C TRP A 461 -10.33 -6.76 17.13
N ALA A 462 -9.34 -6.28 16.37
CA ALA A 462 -8.40 -7.13 15.65
C ALA A 462 -7.62 -8.06 16.61
N LEU A 463 -7.12 -7.53 17.73
CA LEU A 463 -6.41 -8.31 18.74
C LEU A 463 -7.29 -9.38 19.39
N ARG A 464 -8.59 -9.11 19.59
CA ARG A 464 -9.53 -10.10 20.12
C ARG A 464 -9.85 -11.17 19.08
N SER A 465 -10.00 -10.79 17.81
CA SER A 465 -10.16 -11.72 16.68
C SER A 465 -8.98 -12.67 16.48
N LEU A 466 -7.77 -12.29 16.90
CA LEU A 466 -6.56 -13.10 16.76
C LEU A 466 -6.31 -14.07 17.94
N ARG A 467 -7.20 -14.16 18.93
CA ARG A 467 -7.02 -15.04 20.11
C ARG A 467 -7.29 -16.53 19.84
N GLY A 468 -7.83 -16.88 18.67
CA GLY A 468 -7.86 -18.26 18.16
C GLY A 468 -8.99 -19.18 18.66
N ASP A 469 -10.05 -18.66 19.29
CA ASP A 469 -11.25 -19.44 19.62
C ASP A 469 -12.30 -19.41 18.48
N ALA A 470 -13.35 -20.25 18.59
CA ALA A 470 -14.37 -20.38 17.54
C ALA A 470 -15.22 -19.10 17.36
N GLU A 471 -15.39 -18.31 18.43
CA GLU A 471 -16.11 -17.03 18.41
C GLU A 471 -15.28 -15.92 17.73
N ALA A 472 -13.95 -16.08 17.75
CA ALA A 472 -13.00 -15.15 17.14
C ALA A 472 -13.11 -15.10 15.60
N ALA A 473 -13.40 -16.23 14.93
CA ALA A 473 -13.54 -16.26 13.46
C ALA A 473 -14.79 -15.52 12.97
N GLU A 474 -15.93 -15.71 13.65
CA GLU A 474 -17.16 -14.98 13.35
C GLU A 474 -16.98 -13.47 13.63
N THR A 475 -16.37 -13.16 14.77
CA THR A 475 -16.03 -11.78 15.15
C THR A 475 -15.08 -11.11 14.15
N ALA A 476 -14.10 -11.85 13.62
CA ALA A 476 -13.19 -11.38 12.59
C ALA A 476 -13.92 -11.03 11.29
N MET A 477 -14.66 -11.98 10.72
CA MET A 477 -15.31 -11.73 9.43
C MET A 477 -16.43 -10.68 9.52
N ARG A 478 -17.10 -10.59 10.68
CA ARG A 478 -18.05 -9.49 10.97
C ARG A 478 -17.35 -8.14 10.95
N GLY A 479 -16.25 -7.96 11.69
CA GLY A 479 -15.53 -6.68 11.71
C GLY A 479 -14.96 -6.29 10.35
N VAL A 480 -14.46 -7.25 9.57
CA VAL A 480 -14.03 -7.00 8.17
C VAL A 480 -15.19 -6.45 7.33
N ALA A 481 -16.40 -7.01 7.46
CA ALA A 481 -17.59 -6.53 6.76
C ALA A 481 -18.08 -5.16 7.25
N GLU A 482 -18.05 -4.91 8.56
CA GLU A 482 -18.38 -3.62 9.16
C GLU A 482 -17.43 -2.51 8.67
N ILE A 483 -16.11 -2.79 8.64
CA ILE A 483 -15.08 -1.87 8.13
C ILE A 483 -15.28 -1.63 6.62
N ALA A 484 -15.52 -2.69 5.83
CA ALA A 484 -15.78 -2.59 4.41
C ALA A 484 -16.98 -1.69 4.09
N ALA A 485 -18.10 -1.89 4.80
CA ALA A 485 -19.30 -1.10 4.58
C ALA A 485 -19.11 0.35 5.01
N ALA A 486 -18.48 0.61 6.15
CA ALA A 486 -18.19 1.98 6.57
C ALA A 486 -17.27 2.71 5.58
N ALA A 487 -16.24 2.04 5.05
CA ALA A 487 -15.35 2.60 4.04
C ALA A 487 -16.09 2.85 2.72
N ALA A 488 -16.88 1.88 2.25
CA ALA A 488 -17.69 2.01 1.03
C ALA A 488 -18.65 3.20 1.10
N LEU A 489 -19.32 3.37 2.23
CA LEU A 489 -20.21 4.50 2.47
C LEU A 489 -19.48 5.84 2.44
N ARG A 490 -18.25 5.91 3.00
CA ARG A 490 -17.41 7.11 2.97
C ARG A 490 -16.88 7.44 1.58
N ALA A 491 -16.59 6.42 0.77
CA ALA A 491 -16.18 6.56 -0.62
C ALA A 491 -17.35 6.90 -1.56
N GLY A 492 -18.60 6.84 -1.08
CA GLY A 492 -19.79 7.03 -1.92
C GLY A 492 -20.01 5.87 -2.90
N LEU A 493 -19.54 4.66 -2.57
CA LEU A 493 -19.68 3.49 -3.42
C LEU A 493 -21.16 3.06 -3.50
N THR A 494 -21.71 3.09 -4.71
CA THR A 494 -23.14 2.76 -4.95
C THR A 494 -23.42 1.26 -5.01
N GLU A 495 -22.38 0.42 -4.97
CA GLU A 495 -22.53 -1.02 -4.87
C GLU A 495 -22.95 -1.43 -3.46
N THR A 496 -23.75 -2.50 -3.36
CA THR A 496 -24.23 -3.00 -2.07
C THR A 496 -23.15 -3.82 -1.37
N VAL A 497 -22.89 -3.51 -0.10
CA VAL A 497 -22.08 -4.31 0.81
C VAL A 497 -23.01 -5.06 1.77
N VAL A 498 -22.83 -6.37 1.90
CA VAL A 498 -23.60 -7.19 2.84
C VAL A 498 -22.81 -7.33 4.14
N VAL A 499 -23.44 -7.00 5.26
CA VAL A 499 -22.82 -6.98 6.59
C VAL A 499 -23.61 -7.88 7.54
N PRO A 500 -22.95 -8.76 8.32
CA PRO A 500 -23.63 -9.53 9.36
C PRO A 500 -24.23 -8.60 10.44
N VAL A 501 -25.41 -8.97 10.93
CA VAL A 501 -26.08 -8.28 12.05
C VAL A 501 -25.84 -9.09 13.31
N HIS A 502 -25.51 -8.41 14.41
CA HIS A 502 -25.27 -9.04 15.71
C HIS A 502 -26.07 -8.34 16.80
N ASP A 503 -26.80 -9.12 17.61
CA ASP A 503 -27.72 -8.62 18.64
C ASP A 503 -28.72 -7.57 18.12
N GLY A 504 -29.24 -7.80 16.91
CA GLY A 504 -30.20 -6.88 16.25
C GLY A 504 -29.60 -5.53 15.83
N MET A 505 -28.27 -5.39 15.83
CA MET A 505 -27.55 -4.16 15.53
C MET A 505 -26.63 -4.32 14.31
N LEU A 506 -26.71 -3.37 13.38
CA LEU A 506 -25.73 -3.16 12.32
C LEU A 506 -24.76 -2.06 12.75
N ARG A 507 -23.47 -2.38 12.83
CA ARG A 507 -22.43 -1.44 13.20
C ARG A 507 -21.69 -0.92 11.97
N LEU A 508 -21.44 0.38 11.95
CA LEU A 508 -20.69 1.06 10.90
C LEU A 508 -19.64 1.92 11.61
N PRO A 509 -18.41 1.39 11.83
CA PRO A 509 -17.36 2.10 12.55
C PRO A 509 -17.18 3.51 12.00
N THR A 510 -16.93 4.49 12.89
CA THR A 510 -16.87 5.93 12.59
C THR A 510 -18.17 6.62 12.14
N LEU A 511 -19.26 5.88 11.89
CA LEU A 511 -20.55 6.44 11.45
C LEU A 511 -21.63 6.30 12.53
N GLY A 512 -21.77 5.12 13.13
CA GLY A 512 -22.76 4.84 14.18
C GLY A 512 -23.31 3.43 14.10
N VAL A 513 -24.45 3.21 14.76
CA VAL A 513 -25.11 1.91 14.84
C VAL A 513 -26.58 2.04 14.45
N LEU A 514 -27.10 1.08 13.69
CA LEU A 514 -28.51 1.00 13.30
C LEU A 514 -29.17 -0.22 13.97
N ALA A 515 -30.24 0.00 14.72
CA ALA A 515 -31.07 -1.07 15.26
C ALA A 515 -31.98 -1.64 14.17
N VAL A 516 -31.74 -2.88 13.75
CA VAL A 516 -32.47 -3.54 12.65
C VAL A 516 -33.41 -4.67 13.12
N GLY A 517 -33.38 -4.99 14.41
CA GLY A 517 -34.26 -5.97 15.07
C GLY A 517 -33.71 -7.40 15.09
N ASP A 518 -34.16 -8.19 16.07
CA ASP A 518 -33.56 -9.49 16.44
C ASP A 518 -33.73 -10.60 15.39
N THR A 519 -34.57 -10.39 14.38
CA THR A 519 -34.84 -11.38 13.32
C THR A 519 -33.94 -11.23 12.09
N ALA A 520 -33.12 -10.18 12.02
CA ALA A 520 -32.23 -9.94 10.88
C ALA A 520 -30.85 -10.56 11.15
N GLU A 521 -30.40 -11.46 10.28
CA GLU A 521 -29.05 -12.05 10.36
C GLU A 521 -28.00 -11.23 9.58
N GLN A 522 -28.44 -10.46 8.57
CA GLN A 522 -27.60 -9.69 7.67
C GLN A 522 -28.32 -8.41 7.24
N ALA A 523 -27.53 -7.41 6.85
CA ALA A 523 -27.99 -6.15 6.31
C ALA A 523 -27.26 -5.82 4.99
N GLU A 524 -28.01 -5.36 4.00
CA GLU A 524 -27.49 -4.80 2.76
C GLU A 524 -27.34 -3.29 2.91
N VAL A 525 -26.13 -2.79 2.74
CA VAL A 525 -25.77 -1.37 2.93
C VAL A 525 -25.32 -0.79 1.60
N ARG A 526 -25.84 0.39 1.23
CA ARG A 526 -25.52 1.04 -0.05
C ARG A 526 -25.46 2.56 0.11
N ALA A 527 -24.43 3.21 -0.44
CA ALA A 527 -24.36 4.66 -0.44
C ALA A 527 -25.34 5.27 -1.46
N ASP A 528 -25.89 6.42 -1.11
CA ASP A 528 -26.76 7.25 -1.95
C ASP A 528 -26.23 8.69 -2.01
N ALA A 529 -26.76 9.50 -2.94
CA ALA A 529 -26.29 10.88 -3.13
C ALA A 529 -26.42 11.75 -1.86
N ASP A 530 -27.48 11.55 -1.06
CA ASP A 530 -27.80 12.36 0.12
C ASP A 530 -27.70 11.59 1.45
N GLY A 531 -27.26 10.33 1.41
CA GLY A 531 -27.23 9.46 2.59
C GLY A 531 -26.78 8.04 2.27
N PHE A 532 -27.40 7.08 2.93
CA PHE A 532 -27.27 5.67 2.62
C PHE A 532 -28.54 4.91 2.96
N THR A 533 -28.73 3.81 2.26
CA THR A 533 -29.86 2.90 2.47
C THR A 533 -29.37 1.61 3.12
N VAL A 534 -30.10 1.13 4.12
CA VAL A 534 -29.91 -0.20 4.72
C VAL A 534 -31.17 -1.03 4.53
N ARG A 535 -31.03 -2.26 4.04
CA ARG A 535 -32.11 -3.26 4.00
C ARG A 535 -31.79 -4.42 4.91
N ALA A 536 -32.67 -4.70 5.87
CA ALA A 536 -32.50 -5.77 6.85
C ALA A 536 -33.87 -6.24 7.35
N GLY A 537 -34.05 -7.56 7.52
CA GLY A 537 -35.28 -8.14 8.08
C GLY A 537 -36.57 -7.76 7.32
N GLY A 538 -36.49 -7.52 6.01
CA GLY A 538 -37.63 -7.07 5.18
C GLY A 538 -37.99 -5.59 5.35
N GLN A 539 -37.24 -4.83 6.15
CA GLN A 539 -37.39 -3.38 6.31
C GLN A 539 -36.30 -2.64 5.53
N THR A 540 -36.59 -1.40 5.15
CA THR A 540 -35.64 -0.48 4.52
C THR A 540 -35.52 0.77 5.38
N TYR A 541 -34.28 1.16 5.67
CA TYR A 541 -33.93 2.34 6.46
C TYR A 541 -33.14 3.30 5.58
N GLU A 542 -33.61 4.53 5.46
CA GLU A 542 -32.94 5.60 4.70
C GLU A 542 -32.32 6.58 5.70
N VAL A 543 -30.99 6.64 5.74
CA VAL A 543 -30.24 7.44 6.71
C VAL A 543 -29.56 8.59 5.96
N PRO A 544 -30.04 9.84 6.11
CA PRO A 544 -29.43 10.99 5.43
C PRO A 544 -28.11 11.39 6.10
N TRP A 545 -27.17 11.93 5.32
CA TRP A 545 -25.89 12.42 5.85
C TRP A 545 -26.05 13.61 6.80
N LYS A 546 -27.08 14.43 6.57
CA LYS A 546 -27.38 15.63 7.34
C LYS A 546 -28.59 15.39 8.24
N GLU A 547 -28.40 15.60 9.53
CA GLU A 547 -29.45 15.50 10.56
C GLU A 547 -30.33 14.24 10.44
N PRO A 548 -29.76 13.03 10.51
CA PRO A 548 -30.54 11.79 10.43
C PRO A 548 -31.53 11.69 11.59
N LYS A 549 -32.82 11.89 11.29
CA LYS A 549 -33.95 11.70 12.22
C LYS A 549 -34.60 10.33 12.03
N VAL A 550 -33.77 9.28 11.98
CA VAL A 550 -34.22 7.90 11.89
C VAL A 550 -34.21 7.33 13.31
N PRO A 551 -35.36 6.98 13.93
CA PRO A 551 -35.41 6.54 15.32
C PRO A 551 -34.52 5.34 15.67
N ALA A 552 -34.29 4.46 14.69
CA ALA A 552 -33.42 3.29 14.83
C ALA A 552 -31.92 3.61 14.70
N TRP A 553 -31.55 4.81 14.23
CA TRP A 553 -30.18 5.21 13.97
C TRP A 553 -29.56 5.93 15.16
N GLN A 554 -28.40 5.43 15.59
CA GLN A 554 -27.59 6.01 16.64
C GLN A 554 -26.26 6.47 16.04
N GLY A 555 -26.26 7.67 15.46
CA GLY A 555 -25.08 8.26 14.83
C GLY A 555 -23.97 8.59 15.84
N SER A 556 -22.72 8.52 15.37
CA SER A 556 -21.55 8.97 16.11
C SER A 556 -21.63 10.46 16.42
N ARG A 557 -21.40 10.84 17.67
CA ARG A 557 -21.56 12.21 18.16
C ARG A 557 -20.21 12.93 18.08
N ARG A 558 -19.96 13.64 16.99
CA ARG A 558 -18.74 14.42 16.78
C ARG A 558 -18.96 15.90 17.08
N PHE A 559 -18.08 16.47 17.89
CA PHE A 559 -18.06 17.88 18.23
C PHE A 559 -16.83 18.55 17.60
N GLU A 560 -17.08 19.64 16.87
CA GLU A 560 -16.04 20.52 16.33
C GLU A 560 -15.87 21.70 17.31
N LEU A 561 -14.84 21.63 18.15
CA LEU A 561 -14.46 22.67 19.11
C LEU A 561 -13.36 23.55 18.51
N ASP A 562 -12.96 24.62 19.22
CA ASP A 562 -11.96 25.57 18.73
C ASP A 562 -10.57 24.90 18.55
N GLY A 563 -10.29 24.47 17.32
CA GLY A 563 -9.06 23.79 16.92
C GLY A 563 -8.95 22.32 17.32
N TRP A 564 -10.05 21.68 17.77
CA TRP A 564 -10.06 20.27 18.16
C TRP A 564 -11.39 19.61 17.80
N ALA A 565 -11.32 18.47 17.11
CA ALA A 565 -12.47 17.66 16.76
C ALA A 565 -12.47 16.37 17.57
N VAL A 566 -13.53 16.13 18.35
CA VAL A 566 -13.62 14.98 19.25
C VAL A 566 -14.97 14.30 19.12
N ALA A 567 -14.98 12.98 19.11
CA ALA A 567 -16.18 12.16 19.13
C ALA A 567 -16.45 11.65 20.55
N LEU A 568 -17.72 11.67 20.94
CA LEU A 568 -18.22 11.00 22.13
C LEU A 568 -18.74 9.62 21.72
N GLU A 569 -17.98 8.57 22.05
CA GLU A 569 -18.27 7.19 21.60
C GLU A 569 -18.95 6.37 22.69
N ASP A 570 -20.26 6.19 22.53
CA ASP A 570 -21.15 5.46 23.43
C ASP A 570 -21.90 4.30 22.73
N THR A 571 -21.47 3.92 21.52
CA THR A 571 -22.08 2.86 20.69
C THR A 571 -21.15 1.69 20.38
N ASP A 572 -19.85 1.92 20.22
CA ASP A 572 -18.89 0.90 19.78
C ASP A 572 -18.71 -0.20 20.86
N PRO A 573 -18.91 -1.49 20.55
CA PRO A 573 -18.79 -2.59 21.51
C PRO A 573 -17.38 -2.77 22.08
N TRP A 574 -16.34 -2.45 21.32
CA TRP A 574 -14.94 -2.71 21.68
C TRP A 574 -14.37 -1.62 22.59
N ARG A 575 -15.20 -0.61 22.94
CA ARG A 575 -14.92 0.35 24.01
C ARG A 575 -14.87 -0.27 25.41
N ASP A 576 -15.20 -1.56 25.54
CA ASP A 576 -15.05 -2.34 26.78
C ASP A 576 -13.58 -2.58 27.18
N CYS A 577 -12.62 -2.25 26.31
CA CYS A 577 -11.19 -2.44 26.53
C CYS A 577 -10.59 -1.59 27.67
N HIS A 578 -11.31 -0.59 28.19
CA HIS A 578 -10.83 0.32 29.23
C HIS A 578 -10.90 -0.24 30.65
N GLY A 579 -11.39 -1.46 30.85
CA GLY A 579 -11.42 -2.13 32.17
C GLY A 579 -12.45 -1.57 33.15
N HIS A 580 -13.29 -0.62 32.71
CA HIS A 580 -14.38 -0.03 33.47
C HIS A 580 -15.70 -0.15 32.69
N PRO A 581 -16.86 -0.26 33.37
CA PRO A 581 -18.15 -0.31 32.71
C PRO A 581 -18.42 0.97 31.89
N ALA A 582 -18.57 0.81 30.58
CA ALA A 582 -18.95 1.91 29.70
C ALA A 582 -20.39 2.35 29.96
N HIS A 583 -20.67 3.65 29.80
CA HIS A 583 -22.03 4.17 29.87
C HIS A 583 -22.87 3.61 28.71
N PRO A 584 -24.17 3.33 28.91
CA PRO A 584 -25.09 3.08 27.80
C PRO A 584 -25.23 4.31 26.89
N ARG A 585 -25.91 4.16 25.76
CA ARG A 585 -26.18 5.27 24.82
C ARG A 585 -26.73 6.49 25.57
N LEU A 586 -26.08 7.63 25.41
CA LEU A 586 -26.47 8.87 26.07
C LEU A 586 -27.74 9.44 25.47
N THR A 587 -28.58 9.99 26.33
CA THR A 587 -29.67 10.88 25.93
C THR A 587 -29.11 12.18 25.31
N GLU A 588 -29.92 12.88 24.52
CA GLU A 588 -29.49 14.18 23.95
C GLU A 588 -29.10 15.20 25.03
N VAL A 589 -29.78 15.18 26.18
CA VAL A 589 -29.48 16.07 27.31
C VAL A 589 -28.11 15.75 27.91
N GLU A 590 -27.78 14.47 28.08
CA GLU A 590 -26.47 14.06 28.60
C GLU A 590 -25.35 14.32 27.60
N ALA A 591 -25.59 14.10 26.30
CA ALA A 591 -24.64 14.41 25.24
C ALA A 591 -24.36 15.92 25.15
N GLU A 592 -25.38 16.75 25.32
CA GLU A 592 -25.23 18.21 25.36
C GLU A 592 -24.45 18.67 26.60
N ALA A 593 -24.69 18.05 27.76
CA ALA A 593 -23.91 18.32 28.97
C ALA A 593 -22.42 17.97 28.75
N TRP A 594 -22.13 16.82 28.15
CA TRP A 594 -20.78 16.44 27.74
C TRP A 594 -20.16 17.44 26.78
N ARG A 595 -20.91 17.92 25.78
CA ARG A 595 -20.43 18.94 24.84
C ARG A 595 -20.04 20.23 25.56
N ALA A 596 -20.88 20.70 26.48
CA ALA A 596 -20.62 21.90 27.27
C ALA A 596 -19.36 21.74 28.14
N ASP A 597 -19.24 20.63 28.86
CA ASP A 597 -18.10 20.35 29.74
C ASP A 597 -16.79 20.18 28.95
N LEU A 598 -16.82 19.46 27.81
CA LEU A 598 -15.67 19.34 26.90
C LEU A 598 -15.25 20.69 26.33
N THR A 599 -16.21 21.54 25.97
CA THR A 599 -15.92 22.90 25.47
C THR A 599 -15.22 23.73 26.55
N ALA A 600 -15.73 23.71 27.79
CA ALA A 600 -15.16 24.45 28.91
C ALA A 600 -13.78 23.90 29.32
N ALA A 601 -13.63 22.58 29.39
CA ALA A 601 -12.36 21.91 29.68
C ALA A 601 -11.31 22.22 28.61
N TRP A 602 -11.69 22.17 27.33
CA TRP A 602 -10.78 22.48 26.22
C TRP A 602 -10.34 23.95 26.21
N ALA A 603 -11.28 24.88 26.45
CA ALA A 603 -10.96 26.30 26.59
C ALA A 603 -9.99 26.55 27.76
N TRP A 604 -10.15 25.80 28.85
CA TRP A 604 -9.22 25.85 29.99
C TRP A 604 -7.83 25.32 29.60
N ILE A 605 -7.73 24.14 28.98
CA ILE A 605 -6.45 23.55 28.52
C ILE A 605 -5.72 24.52 27.60
N ARG A 606 -6.41 25.10 26.61
CA ARG A 606 -5.79 26.04 25.67
C ARG A 606 -5.25 27.31 26.34
N ARG A 607 -5.90 27.78 27.40
CA ARG A 607 -5.50 28.99 28.12
C ARG A 607 -4.37 28.73 29.11
N GLU A 608 -4.50 27.67 29.90
CA GLU A 608 -3.63 27.41 31.05
C GLU A 608 -2.48 26.45 30.73
N LEU A 609 -2.67 25.55 29.75
CA LEU A 609 -1.76 24.49 29.33
C LEU A 609 -1.57 24.46 27.78
N PRO A 610 -1.27 25.60 27.11
CA PRO A 610 -1.22 25.67 25.66
C PRO A 610 -0.21 24.68 25.03
N GLN A 611 0.85 24.32 25.74
CA GLN A 611 1.84 23.34 25.28
C GLN A 611 1.30 21.91 25.12
N TYR A 612 0.19 21.57 25.78
CA TYR A 612 -0.48 20.27 25.65
C TYR A 612 -1.55 20.25 24.57
N ALA A 613 -2.13 21.42 24.25
CA ALA A 613 -3.26 21.52 23.34
C ALA A 613 -2.93 20.98 21.94
N ALA A 614 -1.77 21.33 21.37
CA ALA A 614 -1.42 20.89 20.01
C ALA A 614 -1.35 19.36 19.87
N GLY A 615 -0.76 18.67 20.85
CA GLY A 615 -0.70 17.20 20.88
C GLY A 615 -2.08 16.57 21.06
N ILE A 616 -2.88 17.06 22.00
CA ILE A 616 -4.24 16.55 22.24
C ILE A 616 -5.09 16.70 20.97
N ALA A 617 -5.05 17.87 20.33
CA ALA A 617 -5.82 18.12 19.12
C ALA A 617 -5.42 17.21 17.95
N ALA A 618 -4.14 16.83 17.89
CA ALA A 618 -3.62 15.96 16.84
C ALA A 618 -3.93 14.46 17.09
N GLY A 619 -3.89 14.01 18.35
CA GLY A 619 -3.96 12.57 18.66
C GLY A 619 -5.23 12.09 19.37
N LEU A 620 -5.91 12.92 20.15
CA LEU A 620 -7.10 12.51 20.90
C LEU A 620 -8.36 12.73 20.07
N ARG A 621 -9.00 11.65 19.61
CA ARG A 621 -10.17 11.69 18.72
C ARG A 621 -11.45 11.25 19.41
N VAL A 622 -11.36 10.43 20.44
CA VAL A 622 -12.51 9.78 21.08
C VAL A 622 -12.46 9.96 22.60
N VAL A 623 -13.60 10.36 23.17
CA VAL A 623 -13.89 10.24 24.59
C VAL A 623 -15.00 9.22 24.76
N THR A 624 -14.77 8.18 25.54
CA THR A 624 -15.76 7.16 25.88
C THR A 624 -16.35 7.42 27.26
N PRO A 625 -17.66 7.69 27.37
CA PRO A 625 -18.30 7.88 28.66
C PRO A 625 -18.28 6.58 29.48
N LEU A 626 -17.87 6.66 30.74
CA LEU A 626 -17.96 5.56 31.72
C LEU A 626 -19.09 5.80 32.73
N LEU A 627 -19.52 4.72 33.39
CA LEU A 627 -20.38 4.85 34.57
C LEU A 627 -19.60 5.47 35.74
N PRO A 628 -20.22 6.38 36.52
CA PRO A 628 -19.57 7.01 37.67
C PRO A 628 -19.31 6.01 38.81
N SER A 629 -18.31 6.30 39.64
CA SER A 629 -18.03 5.50 40.84
C SER A 629 -19.16 5.59 41.86
N ALA A 630 -19.41 4.51 42.58
CA ALA A 630 -20.38 4.48 43.69
C ALA A 630 -19.96 5.35 44.88
N ASP A 631 -18.65 5.57 45.08
CA ASP A 631 -18.09 6.39 46.16
C ASP A 631 -17.84 7.86 45.77
N GLY A 632 -18.18 8.23 44.53
CA GLY A 632 -18.01 9.59 44.00
C GLY A 632 -16.59 9.94 43.59
N SER A 633 -15.65 8.98 43.56
CA SER A 633 -14.33 9.19 42.97
C SER A 633 -14.39 9.36 41.44
N ASP A 634 -13.51 10.21 40.91
CA ASP A 634 -13.34 10.36 39.46
C ASP A 634 -12.76 9.07 38.87
N ILE A 635 -13.33 8.62 37.74
CA ILE A 635 -12.87 7.44 37.01
C ILE A 635 -12.42 7.88 35.62
N SER A 636 -11.19 7.53 35.27
CA SER A 636 -10.64 7.65 33.93
C SER A 636 -9.75 6.46 33.61
N SER A 637 -9.58 6.17 32.33
CA SER A 637 -8.76 5.07 31.84
C SER A 637 -8.31 5.31 30.40
N ALA A 638 -7.14 4.77 30.09
CA ALA A 638 -6.62 4.63 28.74
C ALA A 638 -6.22 3.17 28.51
N ALA A 639 -6.64 2.62 27.37
CA ALA A 639 -6.28 1.27 26.98
C ALA A 639 -5.03 1.28 26.08
N ARG A 640 -4.09 0.36 26.35
CA ARG A 640 -2.82 0.21 25.59
C ARG A 640 -3.03 0.06 24.09
N ASP A 641 -4.15 -0.55 23.71
CA ASP A 641 -4.49 -0.93 22.35
C ASP A 641 -5.50 0.00 21.67
N ALA A 642 -5.90 1.12 22.31
CA ALA A 642 -6.91 2.05 21.78
C ALA A 642 -6.33 3.46 21.61
N PHE A 643 -5.30 3.61 20.77
CA PHE A 643 -4.69 4.91 20.52
C PHE A 643 -5.72 5.94 20.04
N GLY A 644 -5.67 7.14 20.61
CA GLY A 644 -6.60 8.23 20.30
C GLY A 644 -7.96 8.15 21.00
N ALA A 645 -8.15 7.21 21.92
CA ALA A 645 -9.30 7.14 22.81
C ALA A 645 -8.91 7.23 24.29
N VAL A 646 -9.73 7.95 25.06
CA VAL A 646 -9.72 7.91 26.54
C VAL A 646 -11.13 7.61 27.03
N ALA A 647 -11.26 6.92 28.15
CA ALA A 647 -12.55 6.66 28.77
C ALA A 647 -12.65 7.41 30.10
N ILE A 648 -13.75 8.16 30.29
CA ILE A 648 -13.92 9.07 31.43
C ILE A 648 -15.36 8.98 31.93
N ALA A 649 -15.54 8.79 33.24
CA ALA A 649 -16.82 9.06 33.89
C ALA A 649 -16.95 10.57 34.06
N ARG A 650 -18.06 11.18 33.61
CA ARG A 650 -18.20 12.64 33.59
C ARG A 650 -17.97 13.23 34.99
N PRO A 651 -16.91 14.02 35.21
CA PRO A 651 -16.60 14.54 36.54
C PRO A 651 -17.51 15.71 36.89
N ALA A 652 -17.44 16.17 38.14
CA ALA A 652 -18.31 17.24 38.63
C ALA A 652 -18.00 18.64 38.05
N THR A 653 -16.78 18.85 37.51
CA THR A 653 -16.33 20.15 37.01
C THR A 653 -15.55 20.04 35.70
N PRO A 654 -15.60 21.06 34.83
CA PRO A 654 -14.78 21.10 33.62
C PRO A 654 -13.27 21.09 33.90
N GLU A 655 -12.81 21.65 35.01
CA GLU A 655 -11.40 21.62 35.41
C GLU A 655 -10.94 20.19 35.76
N ALA A 656 -11.79 19.42 36.45
CA ALA A 656 -11.53 18.00 36.68
C ALA A 656 -11.49 17.24 35.34
N LEU A 657 -12.42 17.52 34.42
CA LEU A 657 -12.38 16.92 33.08
C LEU A 657 -11.10 17.29 32.32
N ALA A 658 -10.64 18.54 32.42
CA ALA A 658 -9.38 18.98 31.83
C ALA A 658 -8.19 18.21 32.39
N LEU A 659 -8.13 18.01 33.72
CA LEU A 659 -7.11 17.19 34.37
C LEU A 659 -7.12 15.74 33.86
N LEU A 660 -8.29 15.10 33.81
CA LEU A 660 -8.42 13.71 33.33
C LEU A 660 -8.02 13.59 31.86
N LEU A 661 -8.40 14.55 31.00
CA LEU A 661 -8.01 14.56 29.58
C LEU A 661 -6.50 14.65 29.38
N VAL A 662 -5.82 15.60 30.05
CA VAL A 662 -4.37 15.75 29.92
C VAL A 662 -3.63 14.58 30.55
N HIS A 663 -4.17 13.97 31.61
CA HIS A 663 -3.62 12.77 32.26
C HIS A 663 -3.72 11.56 31.34
N GLU A 664 -4.93 11.18 30.93
CA GLU A 664 -5.15 9.95 30.17
C GLU A 664 -4.49 10.01 28.79
N PHE A 665 -4.42 11.19 28.18
CA PHE A 665 -3.72 11.32 26.91
C PHE A 665 -2.22 11.07 27.02
N GLN A 666 -1.61 11.21 28.19
CA GLN A 666 -0.22 10.79 28.40
C GLN A 666 -0.06 9.28 28.32
N HIS A 667 -0.99 8.53 28.91
CA HIS A 667 -1.00 7.07 28.80
C HIS A 667 -1.17 6.63 27.33
N VAL A 668 -2.08 7.29 26.60
CA VAL A 668 -2.27 7.07 25.16
C VAL A 668 -0.97 7.34 24.38
N LYS A 669 -0.33 8.49 24.60
CA LYS A 669 0.93 8.85 23.92
C LYS A 669 2.07 7.88 24.23
N LEU A 670 2.28 7.56 25.50
CA LEU A 670 3.36 6.66 25.90
C LEU A 670 3.11 5.23 25.42
N GLY A 671 1.85 4.79 25.37
CA GLY A 671 1.49 3.55 24.69
C GLY A 671 2.01 3.53 23.25
N ALA A 672 1.68 4.55 22.46
CA ALA A 672 2.17 4.62 21.08
C ALA A 672 3.70 4.67 20.96
N VAL A 673 4.41 5.31 21.91
CA VAL A 673 5.88 5.28 21.95
C VAL A 673 6.39 3.86 22.24
N LEU A 674 5.77 3.15 23.18
CA LEU A 674 6.14 1.78 23.54
C LEU A 674 5.81 0.75 22.44
N ASP A 675 4.94 1.08 21.48
CA ASP A 675 4.77 0.26 20.26
C ASP A 675 5.94 0.41 19.27
N LEU A 676 6.69 1.52 19.37
CA LEU A 676 7.76 1.89 18.43
C LEU A 676 9.16 1.73 18.99
N THR A 677 9.31 1.78 20.32
CA THR A 677 10.62 1.79 20.97
C THR A 677 10.54 1.13 22.34
N ASP A 678 11.37 0.11 22.54
CA ASP A 678 11.56 -0.52 23.84
C ASP A 678 12.26 0.46 24.79
N LEU A 679 11.53 1.00 25.78
CA LEU A 679 12.09 1.89 26.80
C LEU A 679 12.62 1.12 28.03
N TYR A 680 12.30 -0.15 28.15
CA TYR A 680 12.76 -0.99 29.25
C TYR A 680 12.89 -2.44 28.80
N ASP A 681 13.60 -3.24 29.57
CA ASP A 681 13.71 -4.67 29.37
C ASP A 681 12.40 -5.37 29.74
N PRO A 682 11.66 -5.96 28.78
CA PRO A 682 10.38 -6.62 29.05
C PRO A 682 10.52 -7.86 29.94
N SER A 683 11.73 -8.40 30.12
CA SER A 683 12.00 -9.50 31.04
C SER A 683 12.14 -9.07 32.51
N CYS A 684 12.07 -7.77 32.80
CA CYS A 684 12.13 -7.25 34.17
C CYS A 684 10.86 -7.59 34.96
N GLU A 685 10.94 -8.63 35.79
CA GLU A 685 9.87 -9.04 36.70
C GLU A 685 9.89 -8.29 38.06
N GLN A 686 10.86 -7.39 38.27
CA GLN A 686 10.98 -6.64 39.51
C GLN A 686 9.78 -5.70 39.69
N LEU A 687 9.28 -5.63 40.92
CA LEU A 687 8.23 -4.69 41.31
C LEU A 687 8.82 -3.49 42.05
N PHE A 688 8.26 -2.32 41.78
CA PHE A 688 8.74 -1.03 42.25
C PHE A 688 7.67 -0.30 43.07
N TYR A 689 8.12 0.55 44.00
CA TYR A 689 7.25 1.44 44.75
C TYR A 689 6.68 2.55 43.84
N ALA A 690 5.36 2.74 43.88
CA ALA A 690 4.67 3.84 43.21
C ALA A 690 4.08 4.80 44.26
N PRO A 691 4.55 6.06 44.36
CA PRO A 691 4.16 6.98 45.45
C PRO A 691 2.68 7.39 45.51
N TRP A 692 1.86 6.94 44.56
CA TRP A 692 0.45 7.28 44.42
C TRP A 692 -0.47 6.06 44.40
N ARG A 693 0.07 4.84 44.53
CA ARG A 693 -0.72 3.61 44.68
C ARG A 693 -0.22 2.75 45.83
N PRO A 694 -1.13 2.03 46.51
CA PRO A 694 -0.75 1.20 47.65
C PRO A 694 -0.21 -0.19 47.24
N ASP A 695 -0.28 -0.57 45.96
CA ASP A 695 0.27 -1.82 45.42
C ASP A 695 1.60 -1.59 44.67
N PRO A 696 2.56 -2.53 44.75
CA PRO A 696 3.80 -2.47 44.00
C PRO A 696 3.53 -2.66 42.48
N ARG A 697 4.33 -2.02 41.63
CA ARG A 697 4.09 -1.95 40.17
C ARG A 697 5.21 -2.59 39.37
N PRO A 698 4.90 -3.29 38.25
CA PRO A 698 5.93 -3.61 37.27
C PRO A 698 6.51 -2.32 36.66
N LEU A 699 7.70 -2.42 36.06
CA LEU A 699 8.44 -1.26 35.57
C LEU A 699 7.64 -0.42 34.56
N GLU A 700 6.95 -1.06 33.60
CA GLU A 700 6.07 -0.37 32.65
C GLU A 700 4.97 0.41 33.38
N GLY A 701 4.35 -0.20 34.39
CA GLY A 701 3.29 0.41 35.16
C GLY A 701 3.77 1.63 35.96
N LEU A 702 5.02 1.61 36.45
CA LEU A 702 5.65 2.77 37.08
C LEU A 702 5.99 3.85 36.04
N LEU A 703 6.52 3.47 34.87
CA LEU A 703 6.85 4.39 33.79
C LEU A 703 5.61 5.13 33.28
N GLN A 704 4.53 4.39 32.99
CA GLN A 704 3.23 4.90 32.59
C GLN A 704 2.68 5.91 33.60
N GLY A 705 2.63 5.53 34.88
CA GLY A 705 2.17 6.43 35.93
C GLY A 705 3.04 7.68 36.03
N THR A 706 4.36 7.53 36.06
CA THR A 706 5.29 8.66 36.19
C THR A 706 5.14 9.66 35.05
N TYR A 707 4.99 9.17 33.82
CA TYR A 707 4.82 10.00 32.63
C TYR A 707 3.48 10.78 32.64
N ALA A 708 2.39 10.13 33.04
CA ALA A 708 1.09 10.81 33.17
C ALA A 708 1.11 11.93 34.22
N HIS A 709 1.81 11.73 35.34
CA HIS A 709 1.90 12.74 36.39
C HIS A 709 2.71 13.99 35.99
N LEU A 710 3.47 13.98 34.89
CA LEU A 710 4.05 15.21 34.34
C LEU A 710 2.96 16.23 33.99
N ALA A 711 1.86 15.78 33.36
CA ALA A 711 0.72 16.63 33.06
C ALA A 711 -0.05 17.03 34.33
N VAL A 712 -0.15 16.14 35.32
CA VAL A 712 -0.80 16.43 36.62
C VAL A 712 -0.08 17.54 37.37
N ILE A 713 1.25 17.51 37.41
CA ILE A 713 2.06 18.57 38.04
C ILE A 713 1.82 19.90 37.35
N GLU A 714 1.90 19.95 36.02
CA GLU A 714 1.67 21.15 35.22
C GLU A 714 0.26 21.70 35.40
N PHE A 715 -0.75 20.83 35.43
CA PHE A 715 -2.13 21.21 35.71
C PHE A 715 -2.25 21.91 37.07
N TRP A 716 -1.77 21.29 38.15
CA TRP A 716 -1.85 21.90 39.47
C TRP A 716 -1.00 23.16 39.57
N PHE A 717 0.18 23.19 38.93
CA PHE A 717 1.02 24.38 38.83
C PHE A 717 0.25 25.55 38.22
N ALA A 718 -0.45 25.33 37.10
CA ALA A 718 -1.27 26.33 36.45
C ALA A 718 -2.49 26.72 37.32
N ARG A 719 -3.14 25.74 37.96
CA ARG A 719 -4.30 25.96 38.83
C ARG A 719 -3.97 26.86 40.02
N ARG A 720 -2.75 26.84 40.56
CA ARG A 720 -2.32 27.80 41.61
C ARG A 720 -2.43 29.26 41.19
N ARG A 721 -2.29 29.55 39.89
CA ARG A 721 -2.37 30.92 39.36
C ARG A 721 -3.81 31.37 39.09
N SER A 722 -4.67 30.44 38.68
CA SER A 722 -6.04 30.74 38.25
C SER A 722 -7.11 30.47 39.32
N ALA A 723 -6.81 29.70 40.36
CA ALA A 723 -7.71 29.46 41.50
C ALA A 723 -7.66 30.60 42.53
N VAL A 724 -8.73 30.70 43.33
CA VAL A 724 -8.86 31.70 44.41
C VAL A 724 -9.32 31.02 45.71
N GLY A 725 -8.97 31.60 46.86
CA GLY A 725 -9.40 31.09 48.17
C GLY A 725 -8.90 29.67 48.47
N ASP A 726 -9.77 28.82 49.01
CA ASP A 726 -9.44 27.45 49.43
C ASP A 726 -9.00 26.56 48.26
N ASP A 727 -9.48 26.83 47.03
CA ASP A 727 -9.06 26.11 45.82
C ASP A 727 -7.61 26.41 45.46
N ALA A 728 -7.13 27.64 45.71
CA ALA A 728 -5.73 28.00 45.46
C ALA A 728 -4.79 27.28 46.42
N ARG A 729 -5.19 27.21 47.71
CA ARG A 729 -4.47 26.42 48.71
C ARG A 729 -4.46 24.93 48.36
N THR A 730 -5.61 24.38 47.96
CA THR A 730 -5.72 22.99 47.52
C THR A 730 -4.80 22.72 46.33
N ALA A 731 -4.81 23.61 45.33
CA ALA A 731 -3.90 23.50 44.18
C ALA A 731 -2.42 23.55 44.57
N GLU A 732 -2.06 24.35 45.57
CA GLU A 732 -0.69 24.42 46.08
C GLU A 732 -0.24 23.14 46.79
N VAL A 733 -1.11 22.57 47.63
CA VAL A 733 -0.88 21.26 48.28
C VAL A 733 -0.74 20.15 47.24
N GLN A 734 -1.66 20.09 46.27
CA GLN A 734 -1.63 19.08 45.21
C GLN A 734 -0.38 19.22 44.34
N PHE A 735 -0.02 20.43 43.92
CA PHE A 735 1.22 20.67 43.19
C PHE A 735 2.44 20.16 43.95
N SER A 736 2.59 20.52 45.23
CA SER A 736 3.74 20.08 46.02
C SER A 736 3.79 18.56 46.16
N ARG A 737 2.63 17.93 46.43
CA ARG A 737 2.52 16.48 46.56
C ARG A 737 2.92 15.77 45.28
N TRP A 738 2.27 16.09 44.17
CA TRP A 738 2.51 15.40 42.90
C TRP A 738 3.93 15.63 42.38
N ARG A 739 4.45 16.86 42.51
CA ARG A 739 5.83 17.17 42.13
C ARG A 739 6.85 16.28 42.83
N ASP A 740 6.76 16.20 44.16
CA ASP A 740 7.73 15.46 44.97
C ASP A 740 7.59 13.94 44.75
N GLN A 741 6.35 13.45 44.60
CA GLN A 741 6.07 12.05 44.30
C GLN A 741 6.57 11.62 42.91
N THR A 742 6.35 12.44 41.88
CA THR A 742 6.87 12.14 40.54
C THR A 742 8.40 12.23 40.50
N ALA A 743 9.01 13.16 41.23
CA ALA A 743 10.47 13.24 41.35
C ALA A 743 11.06 11.95 41.94
N GLU A 744 10.43 11.40 42.98
CA GLU A 744 10.81 10.11 43.55
C GLU A 744 10.66 8.98 42.53
N ALA A 745 9.52 8.89 41.85
CA ALA A 745 9.29 7.84 40.86
C ALA A 745 10.27 7.90 39.67
N VAL A 746 10.63 9.10 39.20
CA VAL A 746 11.67 9.28 38.17
C VAL A 746 13.05 8.84 38.67
N ALA A 747 13.37 9.04 39.95
CA ALA A 747 14.60 8.52 40.55
C ALA A 747 14.59 6.98 40.55
N THR A 748 13.50 6.39 41.05
CA THR A 748 13.28 4.93 41.06
C THR A 748 13.41 4.31 39.67
N LEU A 749 12.82 4.92 38.64
CA LEU A 749 12.93 4.45 37.26
C LEU A 749 14.37 4.44 36.76
N ALA A 750 15.12 5.51 36.99
CA ALA A 750 16.50 5.59 36.53
C ALA A 750 17.46 4.66 37.29
N GLU A 751 17.14 4.36 38.55
CA GLU A 751 17.91 3.44 39.40
C GLU A 751 17.48 1.97 39.23
N SER A 752 16.45 1.69 38.43
CA SER A 752 15.90 0.34 38.23
C SER A 752 16.90 -0.65 37.63
N GLY A 753 17.91 -0.18 36.90
CA GLY A 753 18.86 -1.03 36.16
C GLY A 753 18.27 -1.76 34.95
N ALA A 754 16.99 -1.51 34.62
CA ALA A 754 16.24 -2.24 33.59
C ALA A 754 15.77 -1.35 32.42
N LEU A 755 16.26 -0.11 32.34
CA LEU A 755 16.00 0.78 31.20
C LEU A 755 16.97 0.49 30.05
N THR A 756 16.44 0.48 28.82
CA THR A 756 17.25 0.47 27.59
C THR A 756 17.96 1.83 27.40
N PRO A 757 18.90 1.99 26.46
CA PRO A 757 19.50 3.30 26.17
C PRO A 757 18.45 4.38 25.84
N SER A 758 17.45 4.04 25.03
CA SER A 758 16.32 4.93 24.71
C SER A 758 15.48 5.22 25.96
N GLY A 759 15.27 4.22 26.81
CA GLY A 759 14.63 4.38 28.12
C GLY A 759 15.34 5.34 29.06
N GLN A 760 16.67 5.23 29.15
CA GLN A 760 17.49 6.12 29.97
C GLN A 760 17.40 7.56 29.48
N ARG A 761 17.44 7.76 28.15
CA ARG A 761 17.23 9.07 27.51
C ARG A 761 15.84 9.62 27.83
N PHE A 762 14.80 8.80 27.68
CA PHE A 762 13.42 9.20 27.93
C PHE A 762 13.20 9.59 29.39
N VAL A 763 13.63 8.75 30.33
CA VAL A 763 13.53 9.04 31.77
C VAL A 763 14.40 10.25 32.18
N ALA A 764 15.53 10.49 31.50
CA ALA A 764 16.32 11.70 31.72
C ALA A 764 15.57 12.97 31.26
N GLY A 765 14.83 12.93 30.15
CA GLY A 765 13.96 14.02 29.73
C GLY A 765 12.84 14.29 30.75
N MET A 766 12.18 13.25 31.25
CA MET A 766 11.16 13.37 32.31
C MET A 766 11.75 14.01 33.57
N ARG A 767 12.97 13.62 33.94
CA ARG A 767 13.70 14.18 35.08
C ARG A 767 13.96 15.67 34.93
N GLU A 768 14.32 16.13 33.74
CA GLU A 768 14.57 17.55 33.50
C GLU A 768 13.29 18.37 33.62
N THR A 769 12.16 17.87 33.08
CA THR A 769 10.84 18.50 33.27
C THR A 769 10.52 18.65 34.76
N VAL A 770 10.65 17.59 35.55
CA VAL A 770 10.36 17.65 36.99
C VAL A 770 11.33 18.58 37.72
N ARG A 771 12.63 18.53 37.39
CA ARG A 771 13.66 19.40 37.99
C ARG A 771 13.35 20.87 37.77
N ALA A 772 12.90 21.26 36.58
CA ALA A 772 12.47 22.63 36.31
C ALA A 772 11.36 23.09 37.28
N MET A 773 10.41 22.21 37.58
CA MET A 773 9.31 22.46 38.52
C MET A 773 9.72 22.49 39.99
N MET A 774 10.84 21.85 40.36
CA MET A 774 11.37 21.90 41.73
C MET A 774 11.86 23.29 42.13
N THR A 775 12.12 24.19 41.18
CA THR A 775 12.52 25.58 41.46
C THR A 775 11.36 26.44 41.97
N ALA A 776 10.11 26.01 41.78
CA ALA A 776 8.94 26.75 42.21
C ALA A 776 8.80 26.76 43.74
N GLN A 777 8.72 27.96 44.33
CA GLN A 777 8.50 28.14 45.77
C GLN A 777 7.11 27.63 46.18
N VAL A 778 7.04 27.06 47.38
CA VAL A 778 5.83 26.52 48.03
C VAL A 778 5.87 26.93 49.51
N GLY A 779 4.72 27.26 50.09
CA GLY A 779 4.59 27.56 51.51
C GLY A 779 5.14 26.46 52.43
N ALA A 780 5.76 26.84 53.56
CA ALA A 780 6.38 25.88 54.48
C ALA A 780 5.36 24.94 55.16
N ASP A 781 4.14 25.43 55.40
CA ASP A 781 3.02 24.68 55.94
C ASP A 781 2.48 23.66 54.92
N VAL A 782 2.33 24.08 53.66
CA VAL A 782 1.96 23.22 52.53
C VAL A 782 2.99 22.09 52.33
N LEU A 783 4.28 22.42 52.38
CA LEU A 783 5.37 21.45 52.28
C LEU A 783 5.30 20.41 53.41
N GLY A 784 4.98 20.84 54.63
CA GLY A 784 4.79 19.94 55.78
C GLY A 784 3.57 19.02 55.62
N GLU A 785 2.49 19.50 55.02
CA GLU A 785 1.29 18.71 54.71
C GLU A 785 1.56 17.66 53.63
N ALA A 786 2.17 18.07 52.50
CA ALA A 786 2.52 17.16 51.41
C ALA A 786 3.49 16.05 51.86
N ARG A 787 4.50 16.37 52.69
CA ARG A 787 5.45 15.40 53.24
C ARG A 787 4.79 14.40 54.19
N ARG A 788 3.86 14.84 55.04
CA ARG A 788 3.11 13.93 55.92
C ARG A 788 2.29 12.93 55.11
N ALA A 789 1.56 13.41 54.09
CA ALA A 789 0.79 12.54 53.21
C ALA A 789 1.68 11.51 52.47
N ALA A 790 2.87 11.92 52.02
CA ALA A 790 3.82 11.02 51.36
C ALA A 790 4.40 9.96 52.32
N GLU A 791 4.75 10.36 53.55
CA GLU A 791 5.26 9.45 54.57
C GLU A 791 4.18 8.44 55.02
N GLU A 792 2.95 8.91 55.26
CA GLU A 792 1.80 8.05 55.57
C GLU A 792 1.55 7.01 54.47
N HIS A 793 1.62 7.42 53.20
CA HIS A 793 1.50 6.50 52.07
C HIS A 793 2.64 5.48 52.04
N ARG A 794 3.88 5.91 52.23
CA ARG A 794 5.05 5.02 52.22
C ARG A 794 5.00 4.00 53.34
N LEU A 795 4.63 4.42 54.55
CA LEU A 795 4.45 3.52 55.69
C LEU A 795 3.33 2.51 55.44
N ALA A 796 2.21 2.96 54.86
CA ALA A 796 1.10 2.08 54.50
C ALA A 796 1.48 1.05 53.42
N TRP A 797 2.34 1.44 52.47
CA TRP A 797 2.86 0.53 51.45
C TRP A 797 3.85 -0.49 52.03
N GLN A 798 4.80 -0.06 52.88
CA GLN A 798 5.78 -0.94 53.52
C GLN A 798 5.16 -1.97 54.48
N ALA A 799 3.97 -1.67 55.00
CA ALA A 799 3.23 -2.56 55.90
C ALA A 799 2.45 -3.68 55.15
N ARG A 800 2.35 -3.60 53.82
CA ARG A 800 1.72 -4.61 52.95
C ARG A 800 2.79 -5.50 52.32
#